data_AF-A0AA43TS86-F1
#
_entry.id   AF-A0AA43TS86-F1
#
_cell.length_a   1.000
_cell.length_b   1.000
_cell.length_c   1.000
_cell.angle_alpha   90.00
_cell.angle_beta   90.00
_cell.angle_gamma   90.00
#
_symmetry.space_group_name_H-M   'P 1'
#
loop_
_entity.id
_entity.type
_entity.pdbx_description
1 polymer ?
#
loop_
_entity_poly.entity_id
_entity_poly.type
_entity_poly.pdbx_seq_one_letter_code
_entity_poly.pdbx_strand_id
1 'polypeptide(L)'
;MTLVNFTPIYCGRSDGETEIRSKKYGKEYNGPSNDQLDKVANPDDYYETLDHDHQITVEWKRQLGVMLQREMRAQTESPWFLMFFPENYRLYKHHKGVRDNTDAYLYGYPQGRKKRFKTAQEFFPHFLWLMEGKSEDYGDCPCRNCAGDWVHKIEPLPGRGGYVPPLKEFAAPSRDSVPLKKEPVQVKRDTPLPQPKVVIQQRAPQQTSTLPRLPSKTPAGTSTSTAANKPPAQPVISPNPLPPVKSREQQLDAEYRRYIYRIGELVWFNRGTAWGLAIIIKRDTIRDSGPQSSGPRARYLVQPLSHPYLHPEPKLMSSNDSLRPWLAWSAPGPTHRALTGKSFATVDWKTVLAGECGPGDAEVDGSIFAAKQLDESFSLLSPLANNTITTGERTYLAMYLGGEKIYVGDPVRLRINQGQDIMVVHQIIEKLKPNSTNINLASVYLIGDIYRFASIPFDPANTTSLINPHLPPRMKTDLEFRNSVTVPPKRVQSFWRIIQSSARLTVSDLKGRWYESSILLPILRTSSVFAADIQRGEITDVGDWINGRGDANAAAGKMGTRFRERLEALGKAVPPTLRLGDGSDNGEGGIEGSTGNGTPNASAAKPSPKPAPAATSSYPETQAIGQQSGQRPKETKLSQYMDLDKSGG
;
A
#
# COMPACT_ATOMS: atom_id res chain seq x y z
N MET A 1 -11.90 -47.76 -6.49
CA MET A 1 -11.37 -46.38 -6.47
C MET A 1 -12.15 -45.57 -7.48
N THR A 2 -13.15 -44.82 -7.03
CA THR A 2 -13.93 -43.93 -7.89
C THR A 2 -12.99 -42.80 -8.34
N LEU A 3 -12.70 -42.74 -9.64
CA LEU A 3 -11.80 -41.77 -10.24
C LEU A 3 -12.33 -40.37 -9.97
N VAL A 4 -11.73 -39.65 -9.00
CA VAL A 4 -11.86 -38.20 -8.95
C VAL A 4 -11.24 -37.70 -10.25
N ASN A 5 -12.03 -37.05 -11.11
CA ASN A 5 -11.51 -36.47 -12.33
C ASN A 5 -10.45 -35.43 -11.95
N PHE A 6 -9.18 -35.75 -12.17
CA PHE A 6 -8.06 -34.81 -12.06
C PHE A 6 -7.33 -34.75 -13.39
N THR A 7 -6.72 -33.61 -13.67
CA THR A 7 -5.87 -33.44 -14.85
C THR A 7 -4.43 -33.80 -14.45
N PRO A 8 -3.84 -34.88 -15.00
CA PRO A 8 -2.48 -35.26 -14.68
C PRO A 8 -1.50 -34.21 -15.25
N ILE A 9 -0.54 -33.78 -14.45
CA ILE A 9 0.57 -32.93 -14.88
C ILE A 9 1.90 -33.64 -14.67
N TYR A 10 2.85 -33.40 -15.58
CA TYR A 10 4.20 -33.97 -15.56
C TYR A 10 5.21 -32.85 -15.60
N CYS A 11 6.28 -32.96 -14.79
CA CYS A 11 7.39 -32.03 -14.86
C CYS A 11 8.33 -32.44 -15.98
N GLY A 12 8.42 -31.63 -17.04
CA GLY A 12 9.24 -31.93 -18.22
C GLY A 12 10.74 -31.70 -18.02
N ARG A 13 11.15 -31.14 -16.88
CA ARG A 13 12.53 -30.84 -16.52
C ARG A 13 12.79 -31.22 -15.08
N SER A 14 14.01 -31.66 -14.78
CA SER A 14 14.51 -31.76 -13.41
C SER A 14 15.93 -31.26 -13.33
N ASP A 15 16.24 -30.59 -12.22
CA ASP A 15 17.60 -30.34 -11.77
C ASP A 15 18.01 -31.29 -10.64
N GLY A 16 17.18 -32.26 -10.27
CA GLY A 16 17.45 -33.13 -9.13
C GLY A 16 18.72 -33.96 -9.29
N GLU A 17 19.50 -34.04 -8.22
CA GLU A 17 20.75 -34.81 -8.14
C GLU A 17 20.68 -35.83 -7.01
N THR A 18 21.01 -37.09 -7.29
CA THR A 18 21.11 -38.17 -6.28
C THR A 18 22.43 -38.13 -5.51
N GLU A 19 23.48 -37.57 -6.11
CA GLU A 19 24.81 -37.38 -5.52
C GLU A 19 25.25 -35.93 -5.65
N ILE A 20 25.94 -35.42 -4.64
CA ILE A 20 26.47 -34.04 -4.61
C ILE A 20 27.94 -34.04 -4.23
N ARG A 21 28.68 -33.01 -4.65
CA ARG A 21 30.09 -32.83 -4.24
C ARG A 21 30.18 -31.97 -2.97
N SER A 22 30.60 -32.59 -1.88
CA SER A 22 30.90 -31.98 -0.60
C SER A 22 32.39 -31.65 -0.49
N LYS A 23 32.71 -30.43 -0.05
CA LYS A 23 34.10 -29.98 0.19
C LYS A 23 34.83 -30.86 1.21
N LYS A 24 34.09 -31.51 2.12
CA LYS A 24 34.65 -32.28 3.24
C LYS A 24 34.77 -33.78 2.96
N TYR A 25 33.87 -34.35 2.16
CA TYR A 25 33.73 -35.80 2.00
C TYR A 25 33.77 -36.28 0.54
N GLY A 26 33.97 -35.38 -0.43
CA GLY A 26 33.92 -35.75 -1.86
C GLY A 26 32.49 -35.96 -2.33
N LYS A 27 32.20 -37.05 -3.05
CA LYS A 27 30.83 -37.39 -3.45
C LYS A 27 30.04 -37.89 -2.24
N GLU A 28 28.89 -37.27 -1.95
CA GLU A 28 27.97 -37.73 -0.92
C GLU A 28 26.54 -37.87 -1.47
N TYR A 29 25.76 -38.78 -0.89
CA TYR A 29 24.36 -38.98 -1.26
C TYR A 29 23.52 -37.75 -0.88
N ASN A 30 22.65 -37.31 -1.79
CA ASN A 30 21.77 -36.16 -1.59
C ASN A 30 20.48 -36.57 -0.85
N GLY A 31 20.65 -37.07 0.37
CA GLY A 31 19.59 -37.56 1.22
C GLY A 31 20.00 -37.60 2.70
N PRO A 32 19.16 -38.18 3.57
CA PRO A 32 19.58 -38.55 4.93
C PRO A 32 20.83 -39.43 4.89
N SER A 33 21.72 -39.32 5.89
CA SER A 33 22.88 -40.22 5.97
C SER A 33 22.45 -41.66 6.30
N ASN A 34 23.34 -42.62 6.05
CA ASN A 34 23.09 -44.02 6.39
C ASN A 34 22.72 -44.19 7.87
N ASP A 35 23.42 -43.52 8.79
CA ASP A 35 23.11 -43.53 10.23
C ASP A 35 21.70 -42.99 10.53
N GLN A 36 21.23 -42.03 9.73
CA GLN A 36 19.88 -41.46 9.87
C GLN A 36 18.80 -42.35 9.25
N LEU A 37 19.16 -43.31 8.41
CA LEU A 37 18.23 -44.30 7.86
C LEU A 37 18.20 -45.59 8.71
N ASP A 38 19.16 -45.76 9.63
CA ASP A 38 19.26 -46.94 10.50
C ASP A 38 18.25 -46.89 11.64
N LYS A 39 17.09 -47.51 11.39
CA LYS A 39 15.99 -47.62 12.34
C LYS A 39 16.34 -48.46 13.58
N VAL A 40 17.37 -49.31 13.50
CA VAL A 40 17.78 -50.19 14.61
C VAL A 40 18.70 -49.45 15.56
N ALA A 41 19.67 -48.70 15.01
CA ALA A 41 20.57 -47.88 15.81
C ALA A 41 19.86 -46.67 16.42
N ASN A 42 18.89 -46.07 15.71
CA ASN A 42 18.19 -44.86 16.13
C ASN A 42 16.66 -45.04 16.06
N PRO A 43 16.05 -45.93 16.87
CA PRO A 43 14.62 -46.26 16.77
C PRO A 43 13.69 -45.06 17.02
N ASP A 44 14.18 -44.06 17.73
CA ASP A 44 13.44 -42.83 18.06
C ASP A 44 13.87 -41.62 17.21
N ASP A 45 14.83 -41.74 16.29
CA ASP A 45 15.30 -40.63 15.45
C ASP A 45 15.84 -41.13 14.11
N TYR A 46 14.94 -41.44 13.16
CA TYR A 46 15.31 -41.98 11.85
C TYR A 46 14.46 -41.41 10.71
N TYR A 47 14.98 -41.53 9.50
CA TYR A 47 14.34 -41.14 8.26
C TYR A 47 13.90 -42.38 7.48
N GLU A 48 12.76 -42.27 6.83
CA GLU A 48 12.19 -43.32 6.00
C GLU A 48 11.82 -42.73 4.64
N THR A 49 12.28 -43.37 3.56
CA THR A 49 11.86 -43.00 2.20
C THR A 49 10.37 -43.27 2.04
N LEU A 50 9.64 -42.32 1.45
CA LEU A 50 8.22 -42.48 1.17
C LEU A 50 7.99 -42.91 -0.28
N ASP A 51 7.19 -43.96 -0.45
CA ASP A 51 6.79 -44.45 -1.75
C ASP A 51 5.84 -43.50 -2.48
N HIS A 52 5.68 -43.76 -3.78
CA HIS A 52 4.94 -42.91 -4.68
C HIS A 52 3.46 -42.73 -4.32
N ASP A 53 2.85 -43.79 -3.80
CA ASP A 53 1.45 -43.92 -3.40
C ASP A 53 1.22 -43.63 -1.90
N HIS A 54 2.31 -43.42 -1.14
CA HIS A 54 2.20 -43.04 0.26
C HIS A 54 1.38 -41.75 0.41
N GLN A 55 0.49 -41.69 1.41
CA GLN A 55 -0.49 -40.61 1.56
C GLN A 55 0.15 -39.21 1.62
N ILE A 56 1.28 -39.06 2.33
CA ILE A 56 2.03 -37.81 2.38
C ILE A 56 2.57 -37.41 1.00
N THR A 57 3.09 -38.37 0.22
CA THR A 57 3.58 -38.16 -1.15
C THR A 57 2.45 -37.72 -2.07
N VAL A 58 1.28 -38.38 -1.98
CA VAL A 58 0.07 -38.02 -2.73
C VAL A 58 -0.39 -36.60 -2.40
N GLU A 59 -0.37 -36.22 -1.12
CA GLU A 59 -0.76 -34.88 -0.68
C GLU A 59 0.20 -33.80 -1.19
N TRP A 60 1.51 -34.02 -1.14
CA TRP A 60 2.49 -33.10 -1.73
C TRP A 60 2.25 -32.91 -3.23
N LYS A 61 2.05 -33.99 -3.98
CA LYS A 61 1.77 -33.96 -5.43
C LYS A 61 0.47 -33.21 -5.74
N ARG A 62 -0.58 -33.41 -4.94
CA ARG A 62 -1.85 -32.69 -5.06
C ARG A 62 -1.67 -31.19 -4.79
N GLN A 63 -0.94 -30.83 -3.74
CA GLN A 63 -0.67 -29.43 -3.40
C GLN A 63 0.09 -28.71 -4.52
N LEU A 64 1.14 -29.33 -5.07
CA LEU A 64 1.90 -28.77 -6.18
C LEU A 64 1.03 -28.58 -7.43
N GLY A 65 0.19 -29.55 -7.77
CA GLY A 65 -0.75 -29.45 -8.89
C GLY A 65 -1.75 -28.29 -8.73
N VAL A 66 -2.38 -28.18 -7.57
CA VAL A 66 -3.34 -27.08 -7.28
C VAL A 66 -2.64 -25.72 -7.27
N MET A 67 -1.42 -25.64 -6.74
CA MET A 67 -0.65 -24.39 -6.77
C MET A 67 -0.29 -24.00 -8.20
N LEU A 68 0.12 -24.96 -9.05
CA LEU A 68 0.45 -24.69 -10.45
C LEU A 68 -0.79 -24.24 -11.24
N GLN A 69 -1.92 -24.92 -11.08
CA GLN A 69 -3.18 -24.56 -11.74
C GLN A 69 -3.60 -23.12 -11.42
N ARG A 70 -3.44 -22.73 -10.15
CA ARG A 70 -3.72 -21.36 -9.68
C ARG A 70 -2.77 -20.33 -10.28
N GLU A 71 -1.48 -20.63 -10.31
CA GLU A 71 -0.47 -19.74 -10.88
C GLU A 71 -0.69 -19.52 -12.39
N MET A 72 -0.98 -20.60 -13.12
CA MET A 72 -1.27 -20.57 -14.55
C MET A 72 -2.65 -19.99 -14.88
N ARG A 73 -3.47 -19.69 -13.86
CA ARG A 73 -4.87 -19.24 -14.01
C ARG A 73 -5.69 -20.15 -14.94
N ALA A 74 -5.41 -21.45 -14.91
CA ALA A 74 -6.05 -22.41 -15.79
C ALA A 74 -7.52 -22.58 -15.38
N GLN A 75 -8.44 -22.31 -16.31
CA GLN A 75 -9.88 -22.49 -16.11
C GLN A 75 -10.29 -23.92 -16.49
N THR A 76 -9.81 -24.90 -15.71
CA THR A 76 -10.21 -26.31 -15.88
C THR A 76 -11.14 -26.74 -14.77
N GLU A 77 -12.17 -27.53 -15.10
CA GLU A 77 -13.15 -28.03 -14.13
C GLU A 77 -12.53 -29.03 -13.14
N SER A 78 -11.50 -29.75 -13.58
CA SER A 78 -10.77 -30.74 -12.79
C SER A 78 -9.50 -30.13 -12.15
N PRO A 79 -9.18 -30.45 -10.88
CA PRO A 79 -7.92 -30.03 -10.26
C PRO A 79 -6.73 -30.69 -10.93
N TRP A 80 -5.62 -29.98 -11.00
CA TRP A 80 -4.36 -30.55 -11.50
C TRP A 80 -3.69 -31.40 -10.42
N PHE A 81 -3.09 -32.52 -10.82
CA PHE A 81 -2.40 -33.45 -9.93
C PHE A 81 -1.03 -33.82 -10.50
N LEU A 82 0.03 -33.57 -9.74
CA LEU A 82 1.39 -33.90 -10.16
C LEU A 82 1.58 -35.42 -10.17
N MET A 83 1.89 -35.99 -11.34
CA MET A 83 2.01 -37.44 -11.47
C MET A 83 3.27 -37.96 -10.82
N PHE A 84 4.42 -37.29 -10.97
CA PHE A 84 5.68 -37.65 -10.33
C PHE A 84 6.42 -36.37 -9.89
N PHE A 85 7.19 -36.43 -8.81
CA PHE A 85 8.15 -35.35 -8.54
C PHE A 85 9.15 -35.23 -9.71
N PRO A 86 9.78 -34.06 -9.89
CA PRO A 86 10.89 -33.95 -10.83
C PRO A 86 11.92 -35.04 -10.55
N GLU A 87 12.56 -35.55 -11.62
CA GLU A 87 13.51 -36.66 -11.53
C GLU A 87 14.55 -36.44 -10.43
N ASN A 88 14.91 -37.50 -9.70
CA ASN A 88 15.85 -37.49 -8.55
C ASN A 88 15.40 -36.69 -7.30
N TYR A 89 14.22 -36.07 -7.29
CA TYR A 89 13.62 -35.59 -6.04
C TYR A 89 12.91 -36.71 -5.29
N ARG A 90 13.21 -36.86 -3.99
CA ARG A 90 12.67 -37.94 -3.14
C ARG A 90 12.21 -37.41 -1.79
N LEU A 91 11.06 -37.89 -1.33
CA LEU A 91 10.46 -37.48 -0.07
C LEU A 91 10.82 -38.48 1.03
N TYR A 92 11.21 -37.97 2.20
CA TYR A 92 11.55 -38.77 3.37
C TYR A 92 10.74 -38.28 4.56
N LYS A 93 10.18 -39.22 5.33
CA LYS A 93 9.52 -38.95 6.61
C LYS A 93 10.56 -39.04 7.72
N HIS A 94 10.60 -38.04 8.60
CA HIS A 94 11.44 -38.04 9.80
C HIS A 94 10.58 -38.47 10.99
N HIS A 95 10.99 -39.56 11.63
CA HIS A 95 10.43 -40.07 12.87
C HIS A 95 11.28 -39.54 14.03
N LYS A 96 10.66 -38.81 14.97
CA LYS A 96 11.37 -38.20 16.11
C LYS A 96 10.61 -38.34 17.43
N GLY A 97 11.02 -39.32 18.24
CA GLY A 97 10.53 -39.58 19.59
C GLY A 97 9.07 -40.04 19.68
N VAL A 98 8.53 -40.05 20.90
CA VAL A 98 7.19 -40.57 21.26
C VAL A 98 6.03 -39.67 20.79
N ARG A 99 6.31 -38.50 20.21
CA ARG A 99 5.27 -37.58 19.72
C ARG A 99 5.05 -37.80 18.24
N ASP A 100 3.80 -37.94 17.84
CA ASP A 100 3.31 -38.16 16.46
C ASP A 100 3.63 -37.03 15.44
N ASN A 101 4.49 -36.07 15.82
CA ASN A 101 4.83 -34.96 14.95
C ASN A 101 5.92 -35.40 13.95
N THR A 102 5.48 -36.00 12.86
CA THR A 102 6.35 -36.52 11.81
C THR A 102 6.44 -35.53 10.65
N ASP A 103 7.61 -34.91 10.50
CA ASP A 103 7.89 -33.99 9.40
C ASP A 103 8.31 -34.77 8.14
N ALA A 104 7.95 -34.29 6.96
CA ALA A 104 8.43 -34.86 5.68
C ALA A 104 9.32 -33.84 4.95
N TYR A 105 10.42 -34.33 4.37
CA TYR A 105 11.42 -33.51 3.71
C TYR A 105 11.70 -34.00 2.29
N LEU A 106 11.67 -33.08 1.33
CA LEU A 106 11.99 -33.36 -0.06
C LEU A 106 13.46 -33.05 -0.33
N TYR A 107 14.22 -34.10 -0.65
CA TYR A 107 15.62 -34.04 -1.03
C TYR A 107 15.78 -34.11 -2.56
N GLY A 108 16.96 -33.75 -3.07
CA GLY A 108 17.28 -33.75 -4.50
C GLY A 108 17.94 -32.45 -4.99
N TYR A 109 17.91 -31.37 -4.21
CA TYR A 109 18.44 -30.07 -4.65
C TYR A 109 19.97 -30.09 -4.91
N PRO A 110 20.47 -29.56 -6.05
CA PRO A 110 21.88 -29.70 -6.48
C PRO A 110 22.94 -29.16 -5.53
N GLN A 111 22.65 -28.09 -4.81
CA GLN A 111 23.63 -27.49 -3.89
C GLN A 111 23.67 -28.19 -2.52
N GLY A 112 22.88 -29.24 -2.35
CA GLY A 112 23.16 -30.29 -1.38
C GLY A 112 22.07 -30.58 -0.36
N ARG A 113 22.24 -31.70 0.36
CA ARG A 113 21.25 -32.29 1.28
C ARG A 113 20.80 -31.38 2.42
N LYS A 114 21.59 -30.36 2.77
CA LYS A 114 21.20 -29.34 3.77
C LYS A 114 20.15 -28.37 3.26
N LYS A 115 20.01 -28.23 1.94
CA LYS A 115 19.01 -27.40 1.25
C LYS A 115 17.80 -28.25 0.79
N ARG A 116 17.35 -29.17 1.64
CA ARG A 116 16.09 -29.91 1.44
C ARG A 116 14.89 -29.00 1.65
N PHE A 117 13.79 -29.26 0.96
CA PHE A 117 12.53 -28.52 1.14
C PHE A 117 11.70 -29.19 2.23
N LYS A 118 11.14 -28.41 3.15
CA LYS A 118 10.37 -28.91 4.31
C LYS A 118 8.87 -28.98 4.05
N THR A 119 8.40 -28.26 3.04
CA THR A 119 6.98 -28.21 2.65
C THR A 119 6.81 -28.12 1.14
N ALA A 120 5.66 -28.54 0.62
CA ALA A 120 5.36 -28.38 -0.80
C ALA A 120 5.33 -26.90 -1.20
N GLN A 121 4.90 -26.00 -0.30
CA GLN A 121 4.94 -24.55 -0.52
C GLN A 121 6.36 -24.01 -0.66
N GLU A 122 7.32 -24.53 0.13
CA GLU A 122 8.74 -24.13 0.02
C GLU A 122 9.35 -24.59 -1.31
N PHE A 123 8.94 -25.76 -1.80
CA PHE A 123 9.38 -26.31 -3.07
C PHE A 123 8.71 -25.66 -4.29
N PHE A 124 7.47 -25.17 -4.15
CA PHE A 124 6.66 -24.71 -5.27
C PHE A 124 7.32 -23.65 -6.17
N PRO A 125 8.02 -22.61 -5.67
CA PRO A 125 8.70 -21.65 -6.54
C PRO A 125 9.79 -22.29 -7.40
N HIS A 126 10.47 -23.31 -6.87
CA HIS A 126 11.46 -24.09 -7.63
C HIS A 126 10.78 -24.98 -8.66
N PHE A 127 9.71 -25.67 -8.24
CA PHE A 127 8.90 -26.48 -9.13
C PHE A 127 8.30 -25.68 -10.29
N LEU A 128 7.77 -24.47 -10.03
CA LEU A 128 7.26 -23.57 -11.05
C LEU A 128 8.36 -23.16 -12.05
N TRP A 129 9.54 -22.80 -11.55
CA TRP A 129 10.69 -22.48 -12.41
C TRP A 129 11.09 -23.67 -13.30
N LEU A 130 11.08 -24.90 -12.77
CA LEU A 130 11.28 -26.12 -13.56
C LEU A 130 10.20 -26.32 -14.62
N MET A 131 8.92 -26.07 -14.28
CA MET A 131 7.78 -26.19 -15.20
C MET A 131 7.80 -25.14 -16.32
N GLU A 132 8.32 -23.93 -16.06
CA GLU A 132 8.36 -22.86 -17.06
C GLU A 132 9.43 -23.08 -18.13
N GLY A 133 10.56 -23.72 -17.81
CA GLY A 133 11.59 -24.10 -18.78
C GLY A 133 12.27 -22.95 -19.53
N LYS A 134 12.14 -21.70 -19.06
CA LYS A 134 12.63 -20.50 -19.77
C LYS A 134 14.12 -20.18 -19.54
N SER A 135 14.70 -20.68 -18.45
CA SER A 135 16.09 -20.40 -18.07
C SER A 135 16.71 -21.58 -17.33
N GLU A 136 17.97 -21.88 -17.64
CA GLU A 136 18.78 -22.83 -16.87
C GLU A 136 19.54 -22.19 -15.72
N ASP A 137 19.50 -20.85 -15.61
CA ASP A 137 20.16 -20.11 -14.55
C ASP A 137 19.37 -20.16 -13.24
N TYR A 138 20.02 -20.62 -12.17
CA TYR A 138 19.46 -20.62 -10.82
C TYR A 138 19.22 -19.20 -10.30
N GLY A 139 19.86 -18.17 -10.85
CA GLY A 139 19.61 -16.76 -10.53
C GLY A 139 18.19 -16.30 -10.86
N ASP A 140 17.56 -16.92 -11.85
CA ASP A 140 16.16 -16.64 -12.24
C ASP A 140 15.14 -17.43 -11.41
N CYS A 141 15.59 -18.36 -10.56
CA CYS A 141 14.73 -19.17 -9.73
C CYS A 141 14.39 -18.45 -8.41
N PRO A 142 13.10 -18.15 -8.14
CA PRO A 142 12.69 -17.40 -6.96
C PRO A 142 12.64 -18.24 -5.67
N CYS A 143 13.09 -19.51 -5.70
CA CYS A 143 13.03 -20.38 -4.53
C CYS A 143 14.09 -20.00 -3.49
N ARG A 144 13.80 -20.28 -2.21
CA ARG A 144 14.73 -20.06 -1.08
C ARG A 144 16.14 -20.56 -1.38
N ASN A 145 16.23 -21.78 -1.90
CA ASN A 145 17.50 -22.47 -2.01
C ASN A 145 18.39 -21.85 -3.09
N CYS A 146 17.80 -21.26 -4.14
CA CYS A 146 18.47 -20.58 -5.23
C CYS A 146 18.78 -19.11 -4.91
N ALA A 147 17.78 -18.33 -4.50
CA ALA A 147 17.90 -16.89 -4.27
C ALA A 147 18.40 -16.51 -2.86
N GLY A 148 18.60 -17.49 -1.97
CA GLY A 148 19.07 -17.29 -0.59
C GLY A 148 18.02 -16.67 0.33
N ASP A 149 18.45 -16.20 1.51
CA ASP A 149 17.55 -15.63 2.55
C ASP A 149 16.82 -14.34 2.12
N TRP A 150 17.05 -13.86 0.88
CA TRP A 150 16.30 -12.78 0.25
C TRP A 150 14.81 -13.12 0.02
N VAL A 151 14.46 -14.41 -0.05
CA VAL A 151 13.07 -14.87 -0.27
C VAL A 151 12.27 -14.98 1.04
N HIS A 152 12.93 -15.02 2.22
CA HIS A 152 12.27 -15.30 3.50
C HIS A 152 11.75 -14.09 4.29
N LYS A 153 11.50 -12.96 3.63
CA LYS A 153 10.56 -11.94 4.14
C LYS A 153 9.29 -11.83 3.29
N ILE A 154 9.00 -12.86 2.49
CA ILE A 154 7.64 -13.17 2.08
C ILE A 154 7.09 -14.07 3.18
N GLU A 155 6.35 -13.49 4.13
CA GLU A 155 5.49 -14.32 4.98
C GLU A 155 4.58 -15.15 4.05
N PRO A 156 4.34 -16.45 4.35
CA PRO A 156 3.21 -17.13 3.74
C PRO A 156 1.98 -16.28 4.08
N LEU A 157 1.22 -15.89 3.05
CA LEU A 157 -0.03 -15.14 3.19
C LEU A 157 -0.77 -15.54 4.48
N PRO A 158 -0.98 -14.63 5.44
CA PRO A 158 -1.85 -14.91 6.58
C PRO A 158 -3.27 -15.04 6.02
N GLY A 159 -3.69 -16.30 5.82
CA GLY A 159 -4.96 -16.64 5.16
C GLY A 159 -5.00 -18.00 4.44
N ARG A 160 -3.91 -18.78 4.42
CA ARG A 160 -3.95 -20.17 3.93
C ARG A 160 -3.22 -21.15 4.85
N GLY A 161 -3.66 -21.21 6.11
CA GLY A 161 -3.60 -22.44 6.92
C GLY A 161 -4.79 -23.33 6.56
N GLY A 162 -4.54 -24.63 6.39
CA GLY A 162 -5.45 -25.57 5.74
C GLY A 162 -6.89 -25.59 6.26
N TYR A 163 -7.83 -25.55 5.33
CA TYR A 163 -9.02 -26.38 5.42
C TYR A 163 -9.00 -27.34 4.22
N VAL A 164 -8.41 -28.52 4.44
CA VAL A 164 -8.94 -29.72 3.81
C VAL A 164 -10.11 -30.12 4.71
N PRO A 165 -11.37 -30.14 4.23
CA PRO A 165 -12.46 -30.65 5.04
C PRO A 165 -12.13 -32.07 5.49
N PRO A 166 -12.39 -32.45 6.75
CA PRO A 166 -12.48 -33.86 7.09
C PRO A 166 -13.55 -34.49 6.19
N LEU A 167 -13.16 -35.50 5.42
CA LEU A 167 -14.08 -36.43 4.80
C LEU A 167 -14.90 -37.06 5.94
N LYS A 168 -16.11 -36.53 6.17
CA LYS A 168 -17.15 -37.30 6.83
C LYS A 168 -17.55 -38.42 5.87
N GLU A 169 -17.53 -39.62 6.41
CA GLU A 169 -17.97 -40.86 5.78
C GLU A 169 -19.24 -40.66 4.95
N PHE A 170 -19.21 -41.27 3.77
CA PHE A 170 -20.36 -41.51 2.94
C PHE A 170 -21.39 -42.35 3.71
N ALA A 171 -22.40 -41.68 4.28
CA ALA A 171 -23.69 -42.31 4.50
C ALA A 171 -24.49 -42.16 3.19
N ALA A 172 -24.70 -43.29 2.52
CA ALA A 172 -25.54 -43.39 1.33
C ALA A 172 -26.97 -42.89 1.59
N PRO A 173 -27.62 -42.32 0.57
CA PRO A 173 -29.04 -42.59 0.41
C PRO A 173 -29.39 -43.05 -1.01
N SER A 174 -30.05 -44.20 -1.03
CA SER A 174 -31.18 -44.62 -1.86
C SER A 174 -31.67 -43.66 -2.95
N ARG A 175 -31.73 -44.22 -4.17
CA ARG A 175 -32.84 -44.21 -5.14
C ARG A 175 -34.05 -43.32 -4.78
N ASP A 176 -34.39 -42.36 -5.65
CA ASP A 176 -35.48 -42.50 -6.64
C ASP A 176 -35.80 -41.18 -7.39
N SER A 177 -36.09 -41.34 -8.69
CA SER A 177 -37.01 -40.57 -9.57
C SER A 177 -36.79 -39.08 -9.94
N VAL A 178 -36.44 -38.92 -11.22
CA VAL A 178 -36.84 -37.90 -12.25
C VAL A 178 -38.37 -37.62 -12.19
N PRO A 179 -38.96 -36.42 -12.50
CA PRO A 179 -38.92 -35.87 -13.86
C PRO A 179 -39.02 -34.35 -14.15
N LEU A 180 -38.44 -34.04 -15.33
CA LEU A 180 -38.72 -33.01 -16.33
C LEU A 180 -40.06 -32.23 -16.23
N LYS A 181 -40.01 -30.92 -16.54
CA LYS A 181 -40.91 -30.29 -17.53
C LYS A 181 -40.37 -28.98 -18.14
N LYS A 182 -40.79 -28.76 -19.38
CA LYS A 182 -40.30 -27.83 -20.42
C LYS A 182 -41.09 -26.50 -20.49
N GLU A 183 -40.38 -25.45 -20.95
CA GLU A 183 -40.80 -24.37 -21.90
C GLU A 183 -41.99 -23.42 -21.57
N PRO A 184 -42.20 -22.29 -22.31
CA PRO A 184 -41.37 -21.61 -23.33
C PRO A 184 -41.21 -20.08 -23.18
N VAL A 185 -40.39 -19.54 -24.08
CA VAL A 185 -40.07 -18.14 -24.42
C VAL A 185 -41.27 -17.34 -24.97
N GLN A 186 -41.38 -16.04 -24.65
CA GLN A 186 -42.09 -15.06 -25.49
C GLN A 186 -41.31 -13.74 -25.65
N VAL A 187 -41.25 -13.30 -26.92
CA VAL A 187 -40.64 -12.08 -27.46
C VAL A 187 -41.76 -11.07 -27.76
N LYS A 188 -41.61 -9.78 -27.38
CA LYS A 188 -42.34 -8.66 -28.01
C LYS A 188 -41.48 -7.38 -28.10
N ARG A 189 -41.65 -6.71 -29.25
CA ARG A 189 -40.99 -5.49 -29.77
C ARG A 189 -41.62 -4.18 -29.28
N ASP A 190 -40.77 -3.15 -29.22
CA ASP A 190 -40.87 -1.71 -29.55
C ASP A 190 -42.19 -0.93 -29.37
N THR A 191 -42.17 0.24 -28.69
CA THR A 191 -42.20 1.64 -29.24
C THR A 191 -42.13 2.69 -28.07
N PRO A 192 -42.15 4.05 -28.24
CA PRO A 192 -41.04 4.94 -27.85
C PRO A 192 -41.30 5.96 -26.70
N LEU A 193 -40.23 6.65 -26.32
CA LEU A 193 -40.02 7.72 -25.32
C LEU A 193 -41.07 8.86 -25.24
N PRO A 194 -41.14 9.51 -24.07
CA PRO A 194 -41.03 10.98 -24.02
C PRO A 194 -40.02 11.50 -22.98
N GLN A 195 -39.25 12.52 -23.37
CA GLN A 195 -38.32 13.28 -22.54
C GLN A 195 -39.05 14.31 -21.66
N PRO A 196 -38.59 14.61 -20.43
CA PRO A 196 -38.95 15.84 -19.72
C PRO A 196 -37.85 16.91 -19.83
N LYS A 197 -38.28 18.11 -20.25
CA LYS A 197 -37.54 19.38 -20.28
C LYS A 197 -37.23 19.86 -18.85
N VAL A 198 -35.98 20.27 -18.62
CA VAL A 198 -35.52 20.97 -17.43
C VAL A 198 -35.77 22.47 -17.61
N VAL A 199 -36.55 23.07 -16.71
CA VAL A 199 -36.73 24.53 -16.62
C VAL A 199 -35.89 25.04 -15.45
N ILE A 200 -34.93 25.90 -15.78
CA ILE A 200 -34.08 26.63 -14.83
C ILE A 200 -34.84 27.90 -14.42
N GLN A 201 -35.10 28.10 -13.13
CA GLN A 201 -35.52 29.40 -12.60
C GLN A 201 -34.38 30.05 -11.82
N GLN A 202 -33.80 31.07 -12.43
CA GLN A 202 -33.01 32.10 -11.76
C GLN A 202 -33.96 33.02 -10.98
N ARG A 203 -33.61 33.39 -9.75
CA ARG A 203 -34.29 34.46 -9.00
C ARG A 203 -33.27 35.52 -8.60
N ALA A 204 -33.46 36.72 -9.14
CA ALA A 204 -32.85 37.97 -8.66
C ALA A 204 -33.93 38.82 -7.94
N PRO A 205 -33.55 39.81 -7.10
CA PRO A 205 -34.45 40.45 -6.15
C PRO A 205 -34.84 41.90 -6.55
N GLN A 206 -36.12 42.26 -6.40
CA GLN A 206 -36.63 43.65 -6.35
C GLN A 206 -37.87 43.65 -5.43
N GLN A 207 -37.89 44.32 -4.27
CA GLN A 207 -38.06 45.76 -3.96
C GLN A 207 -39.41 46.39 -4.35
N THR A 208 -40.12 46.81 -3.29
CA THR A 208 -41.05 47.95 -3.12
C THR A 208 -42.35 48.05 -3.95
N SER A 209 -43.51 48.06 -3.28
CA SER A 209 -44.35 49.28 -3.06
C SER A 209 -45.81 49.00 -2.63
N THR A 210 -46.27 49.86 -1.69
CA THR A 210 -47.61 50.46 -1.49
C THR A 210 -48.88 49.65 -1.10
N LEU A 211 -49.51 50.16 -0.03
CA LEU A 211 -50.86 49.89 0.54
C LEU A 211 -52.01 50.35 -0.37
N PRO A 212 -53.26 49.84 -0.16
CA PRO A 212 -54.27 50.65 0.56
C PRO A 212 -55.17 49.88 1.56
N ARG A 213 -56.10 50.62 2.19
CA ARG A 213 -56.57 50.59 3.59
C ARG A 213 -58.09 50.25 3.72
N LEU A 214 -58.44 49.39 4.70
CA LEU A 214 -59.70 49.22 5.50
C LEU A 214 -61.05 48.82 4.83
N PRO A 215 -62.05 48.19 5.54
CA PRO A 215 -62.39 48.43 6.95
C PRO A 215 -62.66 47.24 7.91
N SER A 216 -62.63 47.67 9.17
CA SER A 216 -62.81 47.06 10.49
C SER A 216 -64.17 46.43 10.79
N LYS A 217 -64.14 45.29 11.50
CA LYS A 217 -65.12 44.93 12.55
C LYS A 217 -64.44 44.14 13.68
N THR A 218 -64.46 44.70 14.87
CA THR A 218 -64.23 44.04 16.18
C THR A 218 -65.49 43.26 16.57
N PRO A 219 -65.40 42.17 17.36
CA PRO A 219 -65.50 42.38 18.81
C PRO A 219 -64.59 41.49 19.68
N ALA A 220 -64.47 42.00 20.91
CA ALA A 220 -63.82 41.54 22.13
C ALA A 220 -63.67 40.03 22.41
N GLY A 221 -62.53 39.73 23.07
CA GLY A 221 -62.49 38.89 24.25
C GLY A 221 -61.90 37.49 24.06
N THR A 222 -60.65 37.29 24.51
CA THR A 222 -60.28 36.38 25.62
C THR A 222 -58.76 36.17 25.59
N SER A 223 -58.15 36.34 26.76
CA SER A 223 -56.73 36.23 27.08
C SER A 223 -56.15 34.83 26.86
N THR A 224 -55.07 34.71 26.09
CA THR A 224 -54.09 33.61 26.23
C THR A 224 -52.67 34.07 25.85
N SER A 225 -51.75 33.79 26.77
CA SER A 225 -50.28 33.91 26.77
C SER A 225 -49.55 34.27 25.47
N THR A 226 -48.77 35.35 25.55
CA THR A 226 -47.58 35.61 24.73
C THR A 226 -46.59 34.45 24.81
N ALA A 227 -46.66 33.52 23.87
CA ALA A 227 -45.55 32.64 23.54
C ALA A 227 -44.57 33.45 22.69
N ALA A 228 -43.44 33.82 23.27
CA ALA A 228 -42.32 34.42 22.55
C ALA A 228 -41.94 33.50 21.38
N ASN A 229 -42.07 34.01 20.16
CA ASN A 229 -41.56 33.38 18.95
C ASN A 229 -40.04 33.26 19.07
N LYS A 230 -39.58 32.13 19.62
CA LYS A 230 -38.18 31.72 19.54
C LYS A 230 -37.89 31.47 18.06
N PRO A 231 -36.91 32.16 17.44
CA PRO A 231 -36.56 31.89 16.05
C PRO A 231 -36.23 30.39 15.90
N PRO A 232 -36.64 29.74 14.79
CA PRO A 232 -36.42 28.31 14.61
C PRO A 232 -34.92 28.02 14.79
N ALA A 233 -34.61 27.10 15.70
CA ALA A 233 -33.24 26.67 15.94
C ALA A 233 -32.64 26.21 14.61
N GLN A 234 -31.55 26.84 14.18
CA GLN A 234 -30.85 26.39 12.98
C GLN A 234 -30.44 24.93 13.19
N PRO A 235 -30.59 24.06 12.17
CA PRO A 235 -30.19 22.67 12.27
C PRO A 235 -28.71 22.60 12.65
N VAL A 236 -28.42 21.93 13.77
CA VAL A 236 -27.06 21.73 14.25
C VAL A 236 -26.35 20.79 13.27
N ILE A 237 -25.30 21.27 12.62
CA ILE A 237 -24.48 20.46 11.71
C ILE A 237 -23.69 19.46 12.57
N SER A 238 -23.96 18.16 12.39
CA SER A 238 -23.26 17.08 13.10
C SER A 238 -22.42 16.24 12.13
N PRO A 239 -21.24 15.77 12.55
CA PRO A 239 -20.41 14.87 11.75
C PRO A 239 -21.02 13.48 11.62
N ASN A 240 -20.73 12.81 10.51
CA ASN A 240 -21.10 11.42 10.27
C ASN A 240 -20.10 10.47 10.96
N PRO A 241 -20.53 9.28 11.40
CA PRO A 241 -19.61 8.25 11.89
C PRO A 241 -18.61 7.83 10.81
N LEU A 242 -17.37 7.58 11.23
CA LEU A 242 -16.33 7.10 10.32
C LEU A 242 -16.74 5.78 9.66
N PRO A 243 -16.44 5.61 8.37
CA PRO A 243 -16.66 4.35 7.68
C PRO A 243 -15.78 3.24 8.30
N PRO A 244 -16.27 1.99 8.36
CA PRO A 244 -15.49 0.90 8.91
C PRO A 244 -14.28 0.59 8.03
N VAL A 245 -13.16 0.24 8.67
CA VAL A 245 -11.97 -0.28 8.00
C VAL A 245 -12.30 -1.65 7.39
N LYS A 246 -11.94 -1.86 6.13
CA LYS A 246 -12.31 -3.04 5.33
C LYS A 246 -11.13 -3.91 4.90
N SER A 247 -9.90 -3.51 5.18
CA SER A 247 -8.72 -4.33 4.91
C SER A 247 -7.57 -4.05 5.87
N ARG A 248 -6.67 -5.03 6.01
CA ARG A 248 -5.45 -4.90 6.80
C ARG A 248 -4.56 -3.77 6.30
N GLU A 249 -4.45 -3.59 4.98
CA GLU A 249 -3.67 -2.50 4.41
C GLU A 249 -4.26 -1.14 4.81
N GLN A 250 -5.58 -0.96 4.72
CA GLN A 250 -6.26 0.26 5.15
C GLN A 250 -6.05 0.52 6.65
N GLN A 251 -6.12 -0.53 7.47
CA GLN A 251 -5.85 -0.42 8.91
C GLN A 251 -4.43 0.12 9.17
N LEU A 252 -3.42 -0.50 8.55
CA LEU A 252 -2.02 -0.08 8.67
C LEU A 252 -1.80 1.35 8.15
N ASP A 253 -2.54 1.76 7.12
CA ASP A 253 -2.49 3.12 6.55
C ASP A 253 -3.20 4.19 7.37
N ALA A 254 -4.12 3.77 8.24
CA ALA A 254 -4.82 4.61 9.20
C ALA A 254 -4.06 4.73 10.54
N GLU A 255 -3.02 3.94 10.77
CA GLU A 255 -2.19 4.02 11.98
C GLU A 255 -1.23 5.22 11.92
N TYR A 256 -1.24 6.02 12.99
CA TYR A 256 -0.32 7.14 13.17
C TYR A 256 1.14 6.65 13.29
N ARG A 257 2.07 7.32 12.59
CA ARG A 257 3.52 7.00 12.51
C ARG A 257 3.89 5.62 11.94
N ARG A 258 2.93 4.80 11.50
CA ARG A 258 3.23 3.49 10.92
C ARG A 258 3.85 3.61 9.52
N TYR A 259 3.14 4.26 8.60
CA TYR A 259 3.62 4.54 7.25
C TYR A 259 3.17 5.95 6.80
N ILE A 260 4.12 6.69 6.21
CA ILE A 260 3.83 7.97 5.55
C ILE A 260 3.38 7.71 4.11
N TYR A 261 4.14 6.84 3.43
CA TYR A 261 3.98 6.49 2.02
C TYR A 261 3.28 5.14 1.86
N ARG A 262 2.43 5.04 0.83
CA ARG A 262 1.61 3.87 0.54
C ARG A 262 2.09 3.17 -0.72
N ILE A 263 1.83 1.86 -0.82
CA ILE A 263 2.16 1.09 -2.02
C ILE A 263 1.48 1.74 -3.24
N GLY A 264 2.22 1.87 -4.34
CA GLY A 264 1.81 2.50 -5.58
C GLY A 264 1.90 4.04 -5.61
N GLU A 265 2.24 4.70 -4.50
CA GLU A 265 2.44 6.15 -4.46
C GLU A 265 3.74 6.57 -5.16
N LEU A 266 3.66 7.71 -5.84
CA LEU A 266 4.79 8.41 -6.45
C LEU A 266 5.50 9.23 -5.37
N VAL A 267 6.81 9.10 -5.29
CA VAL A 267 7.66 9.76 -4.31
C VAL A 267 8.93 10.29 -4.94
N TRP A 268 9.47 11.33 -4.33
CA TRP A 268 10.88 11.67 -4.48
C TRP A 268 11.69 10.75 -3.58
N PHE A 269 12.83 10.25 -4.07
CA PHE A 269 13.75 9.45 -3.28
C PHE A 269 15.19 9.95 -3.44
N ASN A 270 15.95 9.89 -2.36
CA ASN A 270 17.34 10.33 -2.34
C ASN A 270 18.25 9.26 -2.99
N ARG A 271 19.03 9.65 -4.01
CA ARG A 271 20.00 8.81 -4.74
C ARG A 271 21.44 8.98 -4.23
N GLY A 272 21.66 9.70 -3.14
CA GLY A 272 22.95 10.14 -2.63
C GLY A 272 23.16 11.63 -2.90
N THR A 273 23.63 11.98 -4.11
CA THR A 273 23.94 13.36 -4.50
C THR A 273 22.78 14.10 -5.15
N ALA A 274 21.68 13.42 -5.46
CA ALA A 274 20.52 13.97 -6.15
C ALA A 274 19.22 13.27 -5.75
N TRP A 275 18.09 13.89 -6.06
CA TRP A 275 16.76 13.28 -5.90
C TRP A 275 16.29 12.65 -7.21
N GLY A 276 15.64 11.49 -7.12
CA GLY A 276 15.00 10.81 -8.23
C GLY A 276 13.50 10.61 -7.98
N LEU A 277 12.80 10.11 -8.99
CA LEU A 277 11.38 9.82 -8.94
C LEU A 277 11.13 8.32 -8.99
N ALA A 278 10.30 7.82 -8.09
CA ALA A 278 10.02 6.40 -7.96
C ALA A 278 8.60 6.16 -7.46
N ILE A 279 8.13 4.93 -7.60
CA ILE A 279 6.93 4.45 -6.92
C ILE A 279 7.29 3.55 -5.73
N ILE A 280 6.49 3.58 -4.68
CA ILE A 280 6.58 2.59 -3.60
C ILE A 280 6.05 1.24 -4.10
N ILE A 281 6.85 0.19 -4.04
CA ILE A 281 6.43 -1.16 -4.49
C ILE A 281 6.26 -2.13 -3.33
N LYS A 282 6.99 -1.92 -2.23
CA LYS A 282 6.83 -2.67 -0.97
C LYS A 282 7.15 -1.78 0.23
N ARG A 283 6.66 -2.17 1.39
CA ARG A 283 6.98 -1.53 2.68
C ARG A 283 6.99 -2.56 3.79
N ASP A 284 7.86 -2.36 4.77
CA ASP A 284 7.91 -3.12 6.00
C ASP A 284 8.33 -2.21 7.16
N THR A 285 8.35 -2.78 8.38
CA THR A 285 8.93 -2.10 9.54
C THR A 285 10.15 -2.83 10.02
N ILE A 286 11.17 -2.06 10.39
CA ILE A 286 12.40 -2.57 11.01
C ILE A 286 12.50 -2.04 12.44
N ARG A 287 13.09 -2.85 13.31
CA ARG A 287 13.41 -2.47 14.69
C ARG A 287 14.92 -2.40 14.81
N ASP A 288 15.41 -1.31 15.37
CA ASP A 288 16.84 -1.19 15.65
C ASP A 288 17.16 -2.00 16.90
N SER A 289 18.14 -2.90 16.80
CA SER A 289 18.64 -3.70 17.91
C SER A 289 19.66 -2.87 18.71
N GLY A 290 19.16 -2.00 19.59
CA GLY A 290 20.00 -1.20 20.48
C GLY A 290 19.22 -0.58 21.65
N PRO A 291 19.89 -0.21 22.75
CA PRO A 291 19.26 0.29 23.97
C PRO A 291 18.55 1.66 23.82
N GLN A 292 18.69 2.33 22.67
CA GLN A 292 18.02 3.58 22.33
C GLN A 292 16.95 3.43 21.22
N SER A 293 16.39 2.23 21.01
CA SER A 293 15.43 2.01 19.92
C SER A 293 14.18 2.90 20.06
N SER A 294 13.95 3.79 19.10
CA SER A 294 12.79 4.71 19.05
C SER A 294 11.50 4.05 18.56
N GLY A 295 11.40 2.71 18.68
CA GLY A 295 10.30 1.90 18.16
C GLY A 295 10.53 1.41 16.72
N PRO A 296 9.53 0.71 16.13
CA PRO A 296 9.61 0.26 14.75
C PRO A 296 9.59 1.46 13.78
N ARG A 297 10.55 1.50 12.86
CA ARG A 297 10.60 2.50 11.78
C ARG A 297 10.19 1.89 10.44
N ALA A 298 9.55 2.69 9.59
CA ALA A 298 9.16 2.27 8.26
C ALA A 298 10.39 2.14 7.34
N ARG A 299 10.35 1.14 6.47
CA ARG A 299 11.29 0.93 5.38
C ARG A 299 10.51 0.63 4.11
N TYR A 300 10.98 1.17 2.99
CA TYR A 300 10.28 1.12 1.70
C TYR A 300 11.20 0.56 0.63
N LEU A 301 10.66 -0.24 -0.28
CA LEU A 301 11.31 -0.58 -1.53
C LEU A 301 10.65 0.26 -2.63
N VAL A 302 11.46 0.99 -3.40
CA VAL A 302 10.99 1.89 -4.45
C VAL A 302 11.48 1.44 -5.81
N GLN A 303 10.62 1.52 -6.83
CA GLN A 303 10.99 1.31 -8.23
C GLN A 303 11.18 2.68 -8.91
N PRO A 304 12.42 3.06 -9.28
CA PRO A 304 12.65 4.28 -10.04
C PRO A 304 11.88 4.27 -11.37
N LEU A 305 11.33 5.43 -11.73
CA LEU A 305 10.72 5.68 -13.02
C LEU A 305 11.81 6.00 -14.05
N SER A 306 11.59 5.62 -15.30
CA SER A 306 12.54 5.87 -16.41
C SER A 306 11.82 5.87 -17.76
N HIS A 307 12.57 5.99 -18.85
CA HIS A 307 12.09 5.82 -20.21
C HIS A 307 11.82 4.33 -20.56
N PRO A 308 11.14 4.03 -21.68
CA PRO A 308 10.66 2.67 -22.01
C PRO A 308 11.70 1.57 -22.28
N TYR A 309 12.99 1.90 -22.32
CA TYR A 309 14.04 0.98 -22.78
C TYR A 309 15.07 0.63 -21.71
N LEU A 310 15.02 1.29 -20.55
CA LEU A 310 15.89 1.01 -19.41
C LEU A 310 15.10 1.25 -18.14
N HIS A 311 15.10 0.27 -17.24
CA HIS A 311 14.48 0.39 -15.93
C HIS A 311 15.55 0.21 -14.86
N PRO A 312 15.82 1.23 -14.03
CA PRO A 312 16.77 1.10 -12.94
C PRO A 312 16.28 0.08 -11.90
N GLU A 313 17.22 -0.59 -11.24
CA GLU A 313 16.92 -1.54 -10.17
C GLU A 313 16.16 -0.91 -8.99
N PRO A 314 15.26 -1.65 -8.33
CA PRO A 314 14.59 -1.19 -7.13
C PRO A 314 15.57 -0.79 -6.02
N LYS A 315 15.25 0.27 -5.27
CA LYS A 315 16.09 0.78 -4.17
C LYS A 315 15.41 0.67 -2.82
N LEU A 316 16.17 0.24 -1.82
CA LEU A 316 15.70 0.11 -0.45
C LEU A 316 15.94 1.41 0.33
N MET A 317 14.86 2.01 0.82
CA MET A 317 14.84 3.26 1.56
C MET A 317 14.54 2.96 3.03
N SER A 318 15.56 3.06 3.88
CA SER A 318 15.45 2.71 5.30
C SER A 318 15.17 3.92 6.21
N SER A 319 15.11 5.14 5.66
CA SER A 319 14.76 6.36 6.39
C SER A 319 13.64 7.12 5.68
N ASN A 320 12.71 7.65 6.47
CA ASN A 320 11.69 8.58 5.97
C ASN A 320 12.32 9.87 5.41
N ASP A 321 13.49 10.28 5.91
CA ASP A 321 14.20 11.48 5.43
C ASP A 321 14.77 11.31 4.03
N SER A 322 14.88 10.07 3.55
CA SER A 322 15.32 9.77 2.20
C SER A 322 14.17 9.76 1.18
N LEU A 323 12.94 10.09 1.61
CA LEU A 323 11.75 10.16 0.77
C LEU A 323 11.02 11.48 0.96
N ARG A 324 10.30 11.95 -0.07
CA ARG A 324 9.30 13.02 0.05
C ARG A 324 8.04 12.64 -0.74
N PRO A 325 6.85 13.09 -0.32
CA PRO A 325 5.66 12.96 -1.17
C PRO A 325 5.91 13.65 -2.51
N TRP A 326 5.34 13.13 -3.59
CA TRP A 326 5.43 13.78 -4.91
C TRP A 326 5.16 15.30 -4.85
N LEU A 327 4.11 15.67 -4.12
CA LEU A 327 3.67 17.06 -3.97
C LEU A 327 4.61 17.95 -3.15
N ALA A 328 5.70 17.41 -2.57
CA ALA A 328 6.65 18.22 -1.81
C ALA A 328 7.36 19.26 -2.68
N TRP A 329 7.56 18.98 -3.97
CA TRP A 329 8.25 19.85 -4.91
C TRP A 329 7.59 19.86 -6.28
N SER A 330 7.82 20.93 -7.03
CA SER A 330 7.50 20.99 -8.45
C SER A 330 8.61 20.29 -9.24
N ALA A 331 8.24 19.36 -10.12
CA ALA A 331 9.22 18.71 -10.98
C ALA A 331 9.78 19.69 -12.02
N PRO A 332 11.10 19.66 -12.28
CA PRO A 332 11.72 20.56 -13.25
C PRO A 332 11.24 20.28 -14.69
N GLY A 333 11.66 21.13 -15.62
CA GLY A 333 11.57 20.84 -17.05
C GLY A 333 12.47 19.66 -17.46
N PRO A 334 12.28 19.10 -18.67
CA PRO A 334 13.18 18.08 -19.19
C PRO A 334 14.60 18.64 -19.36
N THR A 335 15.60 17.80 -19.13
CA THR A 335 17.01 18.06 -19.35
C THR A 335 17.31 18.28 -20.84
N HIS A 336 16.67 17.51 -21.73
CA HIS A 336 16.71 17.77 -23.17
C HIS A 336 15.69 18.85 -23.55
N ARG A 337 16.18 20.04 -23.94
CA ARG A 337 15.32 21.17 -24.34
C ARG A 337 14.36 20.82 -25.49
N ALA A 338 14.78 19.96 -26.41
CA ALA A 338 13.98 19.49 -27.55
C ALA A 338 12.71 18.73 -27.14
N LEU A 339 12.61 18.29 -25.88
CA LEU A 339 11.46 17.57 -25.34
C LEU A 339 10.43 18.50 -24.67
N THR A 340 10.69 19.81 -24.62
CA THR A 340 9.75 20.79 -24.06
C THR A 340 8.39 20.70 -24.76
N GLY A 341 7.31 20.62 -23.97
CA GLY A 341 5.95 20.51 -24.49
C GLY A 341 5.54 19.12 -24.98
N LYS A 342 6.43 18.11 -24.91
CA LYS A 342 6.08 16.72 -25.20
C LYS A 342 5.49 16.01 -23.97
N SER A 343 4.78 14.93 -24.21
CA SER A 343 4.33 13.95 -23.20
C SER A 343 5.14 12.66 -23.30
N PHE A 344 5.14 11.85 -22.23
CA PHE A 344 5.83 10.55 -22.19
C PHE A 344 5.55 9.66 -23.41
N ALA A 345 4.29 9.65 -23.87
CA ALA A 345 3.83 8.83 -25.00
C ALA A 345 4.26 9.38 -26.37
N THR A 346 4.51 10.70 -26.47
CA THR A 346 4.85 11.39 -27.74
C THR A 346 6.35 11.60 -27.94
N VAL A 347 7.17 11.30 -26.93
CA VAL A 347 8.63 11.38 -27.05
C VAL A 347 9.11 10.21 -27.91
N ASP A 348 9.91 10.50 -28.94
CA ASP A 348 10.69 9.47 -29.64
C ASP A 348 11.92 9.13 -28.80
N TRP A 349 11.73 8.14 -27.92
CA TRP A 349 12.78 7.70 -27.01
C TRP A 349 13.99 7.10 -27.74
N LYS A 350 13.85 6.62 -28.98
CA LYS A 350 14.98 6.10 -29.75
C LYS A 350 15.88 7.24 -30.22
N THR A 351 15.28 8.31 -30.74
CA THR A 351 16.00 9.54 -31.13
C THR A 351 16.71 10.19 -29.93
N VAL A 352 16.06 10.19 -28.76
CA VAL A 352 16.70 10.70 -27.53
C VAL A 352 17.93 9.86 -27.17
N LEU A 353 17.81 8.53 -27.19
CA LEU A 353 18.92 7.62 -26.86
C LEU A 353 20.04 7.61 -27.91
N ALA A 354 19.73 7.95 -29.16
CA ALA A 354 20.72 8.16 -30.22
C ALA A 354 21.54 9.45 -30.04
N GLY A 355 21.18 10.30 -29.06
CA GLY A 355 21.86 11.58 -28.81
C GLY A 355 21.46 12.70 -29.76
N GLU A 356 20.43 12.50 -30.60
CA GLU A 356 19.99 13.45 -31.62
C GLU A 356 19.20 14.64 -31.03
N CYS A 357 18.80 14.55 -29.75
CA CYS A 357 18.09 15.62 -29.03
C CYS A 357 19.03 16.62 -28.32
N GLY A 358 20.34 16.51 -28.53
CA GLY A 358 21.36 17.32 -27.85
C GLY A 358 21.69 16.79 -26.45
N PRO A 359 22.36 17.60 -25.60
CA PRO A 359 22.77 17.16 -24.27
C PRO A 359 21.56 17.03 -23.32
N GLY A 360 21.54 15.94 -22.55
CA GLY A 360 20.56 15.68 -21.50
C GLY A 360 20.67 14.24 -20.97
N ASP A 361 19.72 13.86 -20.12
CA ASP A 361 19.63 12.54 -19.49
C ASP A 361 18.23 11.95 -19.75
N ALA A 362 18.20 10.87 -20.54
CA ALA A 362 16.96 10.20 -20.94
C ALA A 362 16.24 9.51 -19.77
N GLU A 363 16.98 9.00 -18.78
CA GLU A 363 16.42 8.38 -17.58
C GLU A 363 15.68 9.45 -16.76
N VAL A 364 16.35 10.59 -16.54
CA VAL A 364 15.78 11.73 -15.81
C VAL A 364 14.53 12.25 -16.53
N ASP A 365 14.60 12.48 -17.84
CA ASP A 365 13.46 12.98 -18.62
C ASP A 365 12.29 11.99 -18.63
N GLY A 366 12.57 10.69 -18.79
CA GLY A 366 11.57 9.63 -18.69
C GLY A 366 10.86 9.66 -17.34
N SER A 367 11.63 9.79 -16.26
CA SER A 367 11.09 9.86 -14.90
C SER A 367 10.20 11.09 -14.69
N ILE A 368 10.60 12.26 -15.21
CA ILE A 368 9.84 13.52 -15.10
C ILE A 368 8.53 13.42 -15.88
N PHE A 369 8.57 12.97 -17.14
CA PHE A 369 7.36 12.86 -17.95
C PHE A 369 6.38 11.83 -17.39
N ALA A 370 6.88 10.68 -16.89
CA ALA A 370 6.05 9.67 -16.26
C ALA A 370 5.38 10.20 -14.98
N ALA A 371 6.15 10.87 -14.12
CA ALA A 371 5.64 11.46 -12.89
C ALA A 371 4.57 12.53 -13.16
N LYS A 372 4.80 13.40 -14.16
CA LYS A 372 3.83 14.41 -14.59
C LYS A 372 2.54 13.79 -15.16
N GLN A 373 2.66 12.72 -15.94
CA GLN A 373 1.49 11.98 -16.42
C GLN A 373 0.70 11.34 -15.27
N LEU A 374 1.39 10.75 -14.29
CA LEU A 374 0.75 10.18 -13.11
C LEU A 374 0.01 11.24 -12.30
N ASP A 375 0.60 12.42 -12.11
CA ASP A 375 -0.01 13.53 -11.37
C ASP A 375 -1.36 13.96 -11.95
N GLU A 376 -1.51 13.90 -13.28
CA GLU A 376 -2.77 14.17 -13.98
C GLU A 376 -3.70 12.97 -14.12
N SER A 377 -3.45 11.89 -13.38
CA SER A 377 -4.20 10.64 -13.53
C SER A 377 -4.94 10.24 -12.26
N PHE A 378 -5.91 9.35 -12.39
CA PHE A 378 -6.48 8.65 -11.25
C PHE A 378 -6.97 7.25 -11.65
N SER A 379 -7.05 6.34 -10.67
CA SER A 379 -7.57 4.98 -10.86
C SER A 379 -8.29 4.52 -9.60
N LEU A 380 -9.40 3.79 -9.76
CA LEU A 380 -10.23 3.33 -8.64
C LEU A 380 -9.85 1.91 -8.22
N LEU A 381 -9.93 1.61 -6.93
CA LEU A 381 -9.41 0.39 -6.32
C LEU A 381 -10.47 -0.31 -5.48
N SER A 382 -10.41 -1.65 -5.47
CA SER A 382 -11.21 -2.50 -4.57
C SER A 382 -12.71 -2.16 -4.63
N PRO A 383 -13.39 -2.45 -5.77
CA PRO A 383 -14.82 -2.21 -5.90
C PRO A 383 -15.60 -2.94 -4.81
N LEU A 384 -16.57 -2.26 -4.22
CA LEU A 384 -17.38 -2.81 -3.13
C LEU A 384 -18.62 -3.52 -3.70
N ALA A 385 -19.04 -4.60 -3.02
CA ALA A 385 -20.11 -5.49 -3.51
C ALA A 385 -21.51 -4.83 -3.60
N ASN A 386 -21.74 -3.72 -2.89
CA ASN A 386 -23.04 -3.02 -2.85
C ASN A 386 -23.31 -2.16 -4.12
N ASN A 387 -22.87 -2.62 -5.29
CA ASN A 387 -23.16 -1.95 -6.55
C ASN A 387 -24.63 -2.18 -6.90
N THR A 388 -25.49 -1.20 -6.63
CA THR A 388 -26.88 -1.24 -7.08
C THR A 388 -26.91 -1.17 -8.60
N ILE A 389 -27.14 -2.33 -9.24
CA ILE A 389 -27.25 -2.52 -10.69
C ILE A 389 -28.29 -1.56 -11.30
N THR A 390 -29.27 -1.12 -10.52
CA THR A 390 -30.35 -0.21 -10.92
C THR A 390 -29.93 1.25 -11.14
N THR A 391 -28.84 1.75 -10.54
CA THR A 391 -28.48 3.19 -10.62
C THR A 391 -27.30 3.49 -11.54
N GLY A 392 -26.57 2.47 -12.01
CA GLY A 392 -25.33 2.64 -12.77
C GLY A 392 -24.18 3.24 -11.94
N GLU A 393 -24.29 3.20 -10.61
CA GLU A 393 -23.29 3.69 -9.67
C GLU A 393 -22.51 2.53 -9.06
N ARG A 394 -21.19 2.70 -8.95
CA ARG A 394 -20.25 1.75 -8.35
C ARG A 394 -19.48 2.40 -7.24
N THR A 395 -19.32 1.70 -6.12
CA THR A 395 -18.61 2.21 -4.95
C THR A 395 -17.24 1.55 -4.83
N TYR A 396 -16.25 2.32 -4.36
CA TYR A 396 -14.86 1.88 -4.25
C TYR A 396 -14.32 2.15 -2.85
N LEU A 397 -13.43 1.27 -2.39
CA LEU A 397 -12.77 1.45 -1.08
C LEU A 397 -11.67 2.51 -1.14
N ALA A 398 -10.99 2.62 -2.28
CA ALA A 398 -9.84 3.50 -2.42
C ALA A 398 -9.68 3.99 -3.87
N MET A 399 -8.79 4.96 -4.04
CA MET A 399 -8.33 5.40 -5.35
C MET A 399 -6.86 5.83 -5.30
N TYR A 400 -6.16 5.71 -6.42
CA TYR A 400 -4.98 6.53 -6.67
C TYR A 400 -5.45 7.86 -7.25
N LEU A 401 -5.00 8.95 -6.67
CA LEU A 401 -5.25 10.31 -7.06
C LEU A 401 -3.91 10.98 -7.35
N GLY A 402 -3.55 11.11 -8.62
CA GLY A 402 -2.24 11.60 -9.01
C GLY A 402 -1.12 10.68 -8.52
N GLY A 403 -0.21 11.25 -7.75
CA GLY A 403 0.86 10.53 -7.06
C GLY A 403 0.45 9.80 -5.78
N GLU A 404 -0.76 9.97 -5.26
CA GLU A 404 -1.13 9.58 -3.89
C GLU A 404 -2.25 8.52 -3.86
N LYS A 405 -2.32 7.68 -2.82
CA LYS A 405 -3.38 6.67 -2.62
C LYS A 405 -4.30 7.14 -1.51
N ILE A 406 -5.61 7.15 -1.73
CA ILE A 406 -6.63 7.62 -0.77
C ILE A 406 -7.61 6.49 -0.51
N TYR A 407 -7.89 6.22 0.77
CA TYR A 407 -8.95 5.33 1.22
C TYR A 407 -10.18 6.13 1.64
N VAL A 408 -11.33 5.46 1.59
CA VAL A 408 -12.48 5.86 2.42
C VAL A 408 -12.03 5.87 3.90
N GLY A 409 -12.38 6.94 4.62
CA GLY A 409 -11.94 7.24 5.98
C GLY A 409 -10.74 8.20 6.04
N ASP A 410 -10.04 8.43 4.93
CA ASP A 410 -8.91 9.37 4.92
C ASP A 410 -9.35 10.83 4.84
N PRO A 411 -8.57 11.74 5.44
CA PRO A 411 -8.66 13.16 5.17
C PRO A 411 -7.93 13.55 3.87
N VAL A 412 -8.56 14.42 3.07
CA VAL A 412 -8.02 14.98 1.82
C VAL A 412 -8.07 16.49 1.85
N ARG A 413 -7.04 17.13 1.29
CA ARG A 413 -6.97 18.59 1.13
C ARG A 413 -7.85 19.04 -0.04
N LEU A 414 -8.55 20.15 0.15
CA LEU A 414 -9.48 20.68 -0.84
C LEU A 414 -8.92 21.88 -1.59
N ARG A 415 -9.43 22.10 -2.80
CA ARG A 415 -9.15 23.29 -3.63
C ARG A 415 -10.22 24.37 -3.48
N ILE A 416 -11.38 24.01 -2.96
CA ILE A 416 -12.48 24.93 -2.66
C ILE A 416 -12.21 25.72 -1.37
N ASN A 417 -12.98 26.78 -1.14
CA ASN A 417 -12.97 27.56 0.11
C ASN A 417 -11.57 28.00 0.56
N GLN A 418 -10.83 28.72 -0.30
CA GLN A 418 -9.45 29.18 -0.04
C GLN A 418 -8.40 28.06 0.12
N GLY A 419 -8.83 26.79 0.03
CA GLY A 419 -7.95 25.63 -0.07
C GLY A 419 -7.26 25.21 1.24
N GLN A 420 -7.78 25.64 2.39
CA GLN A 420 -7.35 25.24 3.74
C GLN A 420 -8.30 24.22 4.38
N ASP A 421 -9.49 24.05 3.83
CA ASP A 421 -10.44 23.06 4.31
C ASP A 421 -10.00 21.64 3.90
N ILE A 422 -10.39 20.66 4.70
CA ILE A 422 -10.18 19.24 4.42
C ILE A 422 -11.51 18.50 4.39
N MET A 423 -11.58 17.42 3.62
CA MET A 423 -12.70 16.49 3.65
C MET A 423 -12.26 15.15 4.24
N VAL A 424 -13.01 14.60 5.19
CA VAL A 424 -12.92 13.19 5.57
C VAL A 424 -13.81 12.39 4.63
N VAL A 425 -13.20 11.56 3.79
CA VAL A 425 -13.89 10.82 2.72
C VAL A 425 -14.72 9.69 3.33
N HIS A 426 -16.02 9.63 3.04
CA HIS A 426 -16.91 8.57 3.48
C HIS A 426 -17.26 7.59 2.35
N GLN A 427 -17.30 8.05 1.10
CA GLN A 427 -17.57 7.20 -0.07
C GLN A 427 -16.82 7.70 -1.31
N ILE A 428 -16.40 6.78 -2.17
CA ILE A 428 -15.87 7.04 -3.51
C ILE A 428 -16.79 6.34 -4.50
N ILE A 429 -17.38 7.08 -5.43
CA ILE A 429 -18.41 6.57 -6.34
C ILE A 429 -18.06 6.90 -7.79
N GLU A 430 -18.16 5.90 -8.66
CA GLU A 430 -18.11 6.03 -10.12
C GLU A 430 -19.54 5.88 -10.66
N LYS A 431 -20.00 6.84 -11.45
CA LYS A 431 -21.28 6.76 -12.17
C LYS A 431 -21.03 6.70 -13.66
N LEU A 432 -21.46 5.62 -14.28
CA LEU A 432 -21.39 5.45 -15.72
C LEU A 432 -22.58 6.16 -16.39
N LYS A 433 -22.35 6.77 -17.56
CA LYS A 433 -23.46 7.26 -18.37
C LYS A 433 -24.30 6.09 -18.86
N PRO A 434 -25.65 6.20 -18.89
CA PRO A 434 -26.51 5.17 -19.45
C PRO A 434 -26.03 4.78 -20.86
N ASN A 435 -25.93 3.47 -21.12
CA ASN A 435 -25.50 2.88 -22.41
C ASN A 435 -24.04 3.14 -22.83
N SER A 436 -23.16 3.66 -21.96
CA SER A 436 -21.74 3.84 -22.26
C SER A 436 -20.86 2.81 -21.52
N THR A 437 -20.12 2.01 -22.28
CA THR A 437 -19.02 1.18 -21.75
C THR A 437 -17.70 1.95 -21.63
N ASN A 438 -17.64 3.17 -22.17
CA ASN A 438 -16.44 4.00 -22.12
C ASN A 438 -16.26 4.61 -20.71
N ILE A 439 -15.28 4.08 -19.98
CA ILE A 439 -14.88 4.53 -18.64
C ILE A 439 -14.43 5.99 -18.59
N ASN A 440 -13.95 6.56 -19.71
CA ASN A 440 -13.53 7.96 -19.76
C ASN A 440 -14.72 8.94 -19.72
N LEU A 441 -15.93 8.43 -19.93
CA LEU A 441 -17.17 9.21 -19.80
C LEU A 441 -17.82 9.06 -18.41
N ALA A 442 -17.20 8.30 -17.50
CA ALA A 442 -17.67 8.11 -16.14
C ALA A 442 -17.48 9.39 -15.31
N SER A 443 -18.45 9.69 -14.45
CA SER A 443 -18.33 10.75 -13.45
C SER A 443 -17.89 10.14 -12.12
N VAL A 444 -16.82 10.66 -11.52
CA VAL A 444 -16.33 10.20 -10.22
C VAL A 444 -16.51 11.29 -9.18
N TYR A 445 -17.11 10.93 -8.05
CA TYR A 445 -17.36 11.83 -6.93
C TYR A 445 -17.02 11.17 -5.59
N LEU A 446 -16.59 12.00 -4.66
CA LEU A 446 -16.34 11.65 -3.27
C LEU A 446 -17.41 12.29 -2.42
N ILE A 447 -17.93 11.54 -1.46
CA ILE A 447 -18.86 12.03 -0.44
C ILE A 447 -18.14 12.04 0.89
N GLY A 448 -18.23 13.13 1.65
CA GLY A 448 -17.56 13.22 2.94
C GLY A 448 -17.91 14.46 3.76
N ASP A 449 -17.32 14.56 4.95
CA ASP A 449 -17.51 15.70 5.85
C ASP A 449 -16.38 16.70 5.69
N ILE A 450 -16.71 17.98 5.55
CA ILE A 450 -15.74 19.06 5.39
C ILE A 450 -15.47 19.70 6.75
N TYR A 451 -14.20 19.79 7.09
CA TYR A 451 -13.70 20.40 8.31
C TYR A 451 -12.79 21.58 8.01
N ARG A 452 -12.86 22.57 8.89
CA ARG A 452 -11.94 23.70 8.95
C ARG A 452 -11.14 23.65 10.24
N PHE A 453 -9.83 23.86 10.12
CA PHE A 453 -8.99 24.04 11.29
C PHE A 453 -9.29 25.39 11.94
N ALA A 454 -9.54 25.40 13.24
CA ALA A 454 -9.84 26.61 14.01
C ALA A 454 -9.16 26.56 15.37
N SER A 455 -8.99 27.72 15.98
CA SER A 455 -8.37 27.85 17.30
C SER A 455 -9.14 28.85 18.17
N ILE A 456 -9.12 28.61 19.47
CA ILE A 456 -9.69 29.48 20.50
C ILE A 456 -8.71 29.65 21.66
N PRO A 457 -8.89 30.67 22.53
CA PRO A 457 -8.19 30.72 23.80
C PRO A 457 -8.44 29.46 24.64
N PHE A 458 -7.39 28.92 25.26
CA PHE A 458 -7.46 27.72 26.06
C PHE A 458 -8.11 28.00 27.42
N ASP A 459 -9.24 27.32 27.65
CA ASP A 459 -9.96 27.29 28.92
C ASP A 459 -9.94 25.86 29.50
N PRO A 460 -9.27 25.62 30.65
CA PRO A 460 -9.26 24.32 31.31
C PRO A 460 -10.66 23.75 31.58
N ALA A 461 -11.66 24.61 31.83
CA ALA A 461 -13.00 24.20 32.19
C ALA A 461 -13.84 23.69 31.00
N ASN A 462 -13.45 24.00 29.76
CA ASN A 462 -14.26 23.74 28.56
C ASN A 462 -13.57 22.84 27.52
N THR A 463 -12.60 22.04 27.95
CA THR A 463 -11.80 21.19 27.04
C THR A 463 -12.58 20.05 26.40
N THR A 464 -13.64 19.55 27.05
CA THR A 464 -14.41 18.39 26.59
C THR A 464 -15.33 18.70 25.40
N SER A 465 -15.81 19.94 25.26
CA SER A 465 -16.80 20.31 24.23
C SER A 465 -16.24 20.37 22.80
N LEU A 466 -14.91 20.33 22.66
CA LEU A 466 -14.21 20.41 21.37
C LEU A 466 -13.81 19.03 20.81
N ILE A 467 -14.10 17.95 21.55
CA ILE A 467 -13.76 16.59 21.13
C ILE A 467 -14.76 16.13 20.06
N ASN A 468 -14.26 15.92 18.84
CA ASN A 468 -15.03 15.28 17.79
C ASN A 468 -14.64 13.78 17.71
N PRO A 469 -15.53 12.86 18.13
CA PRO A 469 -15.25 11.42 18.11
C PRO A 469 -15.22 10.82 16.71
N HIS A 470 -15.65 11.57 15.70
CA HIS A 470 -15.73 11.11 14.30
C HIS A 470 -14.54 11.60 13.45
N LEU A 471 -13.48 12.12 14.08
CA LEU A 471 -12.22 12.41 13.37
C LEU A 471 -11.40 11.13 13.18
N PRO A 472 -10.76 10.96 12.00
CA PRO A 472 -9.79 9.89 11.77
C PRO A 472 -8.69 9.87 12.85
N PRO A 473 -8.21 8.69 13.30
CA PRO A 473 -7.22 8.58 14.37
C PRO A 473 -5.96 9.43 14.14
N ARG A 474 -5.45 9.46 12.89
CA ARG A 474 -4.29 10.28 12.49
C ARG A 474 -4.50 11.77 12.74
N MET A 475 -5.69 12.29 12.40
CA MET A 475 -6.04 13.69 12.65
C MET A 475 -6.16 13.99 14.14
N LYS A 476 -6.77 13.08 14.91
CA LYS A 476 -6.93 13.24 16.35
C LYS A 476 -5.56 13.31 17.03
N THR A 477 -4.65 12.38 16.75
CA THR A 477 -3.32 12.36 17.34
C THR A 477 -2.45 13.54 16.90
N ASP A 478 -2.52 13.97 15.63
CA ASP A 478 -1.83 15.19 15.19
C ASP A 478 -2.39 16.44 15.89
N LEU A 479 -3.71 16.53 16.09
CA LEU A 479 -4.34 17.63 16.80
C LEU A 479 -3.92 17.69 18.27
N GLU A 480 -3.88 16.54 18.95
CA GLU A 480 -3.38 16.40 20.32
C GLU A 480 -1.94 16.90 20.42
N PHE A 481 -1.08 16.53 19.46
CA PHE A 481 0.29 17.05 19.37
C PHE A 481 0.31 18.57 19.13
N ARG A 482 -0.44 19.09 18.16
CA ARG A 482 -0.49 20.54 17.90
C ARG A 482 -0.92 21.34 19.14
N ASN A 483 -1.86 20.81 19.91
CA ASN A 483 -2.32 21.42 21.15
C ASN A 483 -1.29 21.32 22.28
N SER A 484 -0.53 20.21 22.38
CA SER A 484 0.55 20.11 23.36
C SER A 484 1.69 21.12 23.10
N VAL A 485 1.85 21.56 21.85
CA VAL A 485 2.81 22.57 21.43
C VAL A 485 2.32 24.00 21.68
N THR A 486 1.04 24.28 21.39
CA THR A 486 0.49 25.65 21.39
C THR A 486 -0.12 26.07 22.72
N VAL A 487 -0.69 25.15 23.49
CA VAL A 487 -1.35 25.48 24.77
C VAL A 487 -0.35 26.03 25.82
N PRO A 488 0.81 25.40 26.07
CA PRO A 488 1.70 25.88 27.14
C PRO A 488 2.27 27.29 26.89
N PRO A 489 2.83 27.63 25.72
CA PRO A 489 3.42 28.95 25.49
C PRO A 489 2.41 30.01 25.05
N LYS A 490 1.33 29.64 24.36
CA LYS A 490 0.40 30.62 23.74
C LYS A 490 -0.99 30.62 24.34
N ARG A 491 -1.34 29.66 25.20
CA ARG A 491 -2.70 29.52 25.74
C ARG A 491 -3.76 29.46 24.64
N VAL A 492 -3.44 28.80 23.52
CA VAL A 492 -4.33 28.60 22.38
C VAL A 492 -4.58 27.12 22.21
N GLN A 493 -5.85 26.74 22.02
CA GLN A 493 -6.27 25.38 21.70
C GLN A 493 -6.90 25.35 20.32
N SER A 494 -6.47 24.40 19.50
CA SER A 494 -6.99 24.16 18.16
C SER A 494 -7.94 22.97 18.11
N PHE A 495 -8.84 22.97 17.13
CA PHE A 495 -9.80 21.89 16.86
C PHE A 495 -10.24 21.89 15.39
N TRP A 496 -10.81 20.76 14.96
CA TRP A 496 -11.42 20.63 13.64
C TRP A 496 -12.91 20.90 13.71
N ARG A 497 -13.33 22.06 13.20
CA ARG A 497 -14.74 22.47 13.16
C ARG A 497 -15.41 21.91 11.91
N ILE A 498 -16.51 21.18 12.07
CA ILE A 498 -17.32 20.78 10.92
C ILE A 498 -17.97 21.99 10.26
N ILE A 499 -17.87 22.06 8.93
CA ILE A 499 -18.44 23.12 8.11
C ILE A 499 -19.62 22.58 7.29
N GLN A 500 -19.51 21.34 6.82
CA GLN A 500 -20.55 20.70 6.01
C GLN A 500 -20.47 19.19 6.19
N SER A 501 -21.61 18.55 6.45
CA SER A 501 -21.73 17.09 6.45
C SER A 501 -22.14 16.56 5.08
N SER A 502 -21.67 15.37 4.72
CA SER A 502 -22.04 14.66 3.49
C SER A 502 -21.91 15.49 2.20
N ALA A 503 -20.91 16.37 2.13
CA ALA A 503 -20.58 17.14 0.95
C ALA A 503 -20.20 16.20 -0.20
N ARG A 504 -20.61 16.53 -1.42
CA ARG A 504 -20.29 15.78 -2.64
C ARG A 504 -19.34 16.60 -3.50
N LEU A 505 -18.12 16.11 -3.68
CA LEU A 505 -17.06 16.77 -4.45
C LEU A 505 -16.61 15.90 -5.61
N THR A 506 -16.09 16.53 -6.66
CA THR A 506 -15.48 15.84 -7.79
C THR A 506 -13.97 15.67 -7.58
N VAL A 507 -13.35 14.84 -8.42
CA VAL A 507 -11.89 14.67 -8.45
C VAL A 507 -11.16 16.01 -8.64
N SER A 508 -11.72 16.94 -9.41
CA SER A 508 -11.17 18.28 -9.67
C SER A 508 -11.04 19.14 -8.41
N ASP A 509 -11.90 18.94 -7.42
CA ASP A 509 -11.96 19.75 -6.20
C ASP A 509 -10.89 19.36 -5.17
N LEU A 510 -10.12 18.31 -5.43
CA LEU A 510 -9.12 17.77 -4.52
C LEU A 510 -7.71 18.26 -4.85
N LYS A 511 -6.95 18.61 -3.82
CA LYS A 511 -5.50 18.87 -3.92
C LYS A 511 -4.67 17.61 -3.70
N GLY A 512 -5.13 16.66 -2.89
CA GLY A 512 -4.36 15.48 -2.52
C GLY A 512 -4.66 15.04 -1.08
N ARG A 513 -3.84 14.14 -0.54
CA ARG A 513 -3.91 13.71 0.85
C ARG A 513 -3.64 14.86 1.81
N TRP A 514 -4.27 14.80 2.97
CA TRP A 514 -3.81 15.52 4.14
C TRP A 514 -2.75 14.69 4.87
N TYR A 515 -1.73 15.36 5.41
CA TYR A 515 -0.65 14.76 6.16
C TYR A 515 -0.55 15.42 7.53
N GLU A 516 -0.17 14.63 8.53
CA GLU A 516 0.07 15.14 9.87
C GLU A 516 1.27 16.09 9.89
N SER A 517 1.09 17.26 10.50
CA SER A 517 2.16 18.26 10.62
C SER A 517 3.28 17.78 11.52
N SER A 518 2.93 17.04 12.58
CA SER A 518 3.86 16.39 13.49
C SER A 518 4.78 15.34 12.84
N ILE A 519 4.39 14.79 11.68
CA ILE A 519 5.15 13.76 10.98
C ILE A 519 5.91 14.33 9.80
N LEU A 520 5.26 15.14 8.96
CA LEU A 520 5.83 15.53 7.68
C LEU A 520 6.61 16.86 7.72
N LEU A 521 6.29 17.78 8.64
CA LEU A 521 7.09 19.02 8.77
C LEU A 521 8.56 18.80 9.14
N PRO A 522 8.96 17.90 10.07
CA PRO A 522 10.39 17.66 10.32
C PRO A 522 11.13 17.15 9.08
N ILE A 523 10.43 16.46 8.19
CA ILE A 523 10.96 15.97 6.91
C ILE A 523 11.07 17.14 5.90
N LEU A 524 10.05 17.99 5.78
CA LEU A 524 10.01 19.09 4.81
C LEU A 524 10.88 20.29 5.21
N ARG A 525 10.94 20.61 6.51
CA ARG A 525 11.59 21.81 7.04
C ARG A 525 12.91 21.54 7.74
N THR A 526 13.36 20.29 7.78
CA THR A 526 14.46 19.77 8.63
C THR A 526 14.09 19.69 10.11
N SER A 527 14.67 18.69 10.80
CA SER A 527 14.39 18.43 12.21
C SER A 527 14.80 19.58 13.14
N SER A 528 15.84 20.33 12.80
CA SER A 528 16.32 21.46 13.62
C SER A 528 15.38 22.65 13.58
N VAL A 529 14.93 23.07 12.39
CA VAL A 529 13.95 24.16 12.22
C VAL A 529 12.63 23.77 12.87
N PHE A 530 12.17 22.53 12.64
CA PHE A 530 10.96 22.02 13.28
C PHE A 530 11.08 22.08 14.81
N ALA A 531 12.18 21.61 15.39
CA ALA A 531 12.40 21.68 16.84
C ALA A 531 12.36 23.13 17.37
N ALA A 532 12.96 24.08 16.66
CA ALA A 532 12.94 25.49 17.03
C ALA A 532 11.52 26.10 16.98
N ASP A 533 10.72 25.75 15.96
CA ASP A 533 9.32 26.18 15.85
C ASP A 533 8.49 25.64 17.01
N ILE A 534 8.64 24.36 17.34
CA ILE A 534 7.95 23.73 18.45
C ILE A 534 8.30 24.40 19.78
N GLN A 535 9.58 24.76 20.00
CA GLN A 535 10.01 25.51 21.20
C GLN A 535 9.34 26.88 21.31
N ARG A 536 9.03 27.54 20.19
CA ARG A 536 8.28 28.82 20.16
C ARG A 536 6.76 28.64 20.21
N GLY A 537 6.26 27.40 20.33
CA GLY A 537 4.83 27.11 20.26
C GLY A 537 4.25 27.35 18.86
N GLU A 538 5.04 27.16 17.82
CA GLU A 538 4.65 27.34 16.42
C GLU A 538 4.49 25.99 15.73
N ILE A 539 3.35 25.80 15.07
CA ILE A 539 3.12 24.65 14.20
C ILE A 539 2.20 25.07 13.06
N THR A 540 2.75 25.13 11.85
CA THR A 540 2.00 25.42 10.62
C THR A 540 1.30 24.17 10.11
N ASP A 541 0.45 24.27 9.08
CA ASP A 541 -0.08 23.10 8.40
C ASP A 541 0.89 22.62 7.31
N VAL A 542 0.96 21.31 7.06
CA VAL A 542 1.72 20.76 5.93
C VAL A 542 1.24 21.34 4.61
N GLY A 543 -0.06 21.60 4.47
CA GLY A 543 -0.67 22.09 3.23
C GLY A 543 -0.05 23.37 2.69
N ASP A 544 0.60 24.18 3.54
CA ASP A 544 1.31 25.40 3.16
C ASP A 544 2.69 25.14 2.52
N TRP A 545 3.21 23.92 2.65
CA TRP A 545 4.57 23.52 2.25
C TRP A 545 4.60 22.54 1.08
N ILE A 546 3.44 22.08 0.61
CA ILE A 546 3.35 21.10 -0.47
C ILE A 546 2.30 21.54 -1.51
N ASN A 547 2.58 21.22 -2.77
CA ASN A 547 1.72 21.49 -3.91
C ASN A 547 0.39 20.73 -3.84
N GLY A 548 -0.53 21.05 -4.74
CA GLY A 548 -1.68 20.24 -5.08
C GLY A 548 -1.47 19.43 -6.36
N ARG A 549 -2.26 18.37 -6.52
CA ARG A 549 -2.34 17.57 -7.74
C ARG A 549 -2.58 18.45 -8.95
N GLY A 550 -1.81 18.23 -10.01
CA GLY A 550 -1.90 18.94 -11.28
C GLY A 550 -1.15 20.27 -11.30
N ASP A 551 -0.65 20.76 -10.16
CA ASP A 551 0.07 22.04 -10.10
C ASP A 551 1.38 21.97 -10.92
N ALA A 552 2.04 20.80 -10.97
CA ALA A 552 3.27 20.57 -11.73
C ALA A 552 3.10 20.71 -13.26
N ASN A 553 1.87 20.71 -13.75
CA ASN A 553 1.53 20.77 -15.18
C ASN A 553 0.56 21.92 -15.54
N ALA A 554 0.31 22.86 -14.62
CA ALA A 554 -0.77 23.85 -14.77
C ALA A 554 -2.14 23.19 -15.09
N ALA A 555 -2.38 22.02 -14.50
CA ALA A 555 -3.59 21.22 -14.59
C ALA A 555 -4.41 21.23 -13.29
N ALA A 556 -4.10 22.17 -12.38
CA ALA A 556 -4.85 22.42 -11.17
C ALA A 556 -6.36 22.55 -11.46
N GLY A 557 -7.19 21.84 -10.70
CA GLY A 557 -8.65 21.86 -10.88
C GLY A 557 -9.17 21.08 -12.08
N LYS A 558 -8.31 20.36 -12.82
CA LYS A 558 -8.76 19.44 -13.88
C LYS A 558 -9.05 18.06 -13.29
N MET A 559 -10.00 17.35 -13.92
CA MET A 559 -10.40 16.00 -13.51
C MET A 559 -9.28 14.99 -13.70
N GLY A 560 -8.42 15.20 -14.70
CA GLY A 560 -7.36 14.27 -15.05
C GLY A 560 -7.86 13.07 -15.87
N THR A 561 -6.93 12.17 -16.19
CA THR A 561 -7.17 10.97 -16.99
C THR A 561 -7.49 9.78 -16.09
N ARG A 562 -8.62 9.12 -16.36
CA ARG A 562 -9.05 7.93 -15.64
C ARG A 562 -8.40 6.68 -16.25
N PHE A 563 -7.60 5.96 -15.48
CA PHE A 563 -7.07 4.64 -15.86
C PHE A 563 -7.81 3.50 -15.15
N ARG A 564 -7.81 2.32 -15.75
CA ARG A 564 -8.43 1.11 -15.16
C ARG A 564 -7.66 0.60 -13.97
N GLU A 565 -6.35 0.60 -14.08
CA GLU A 565 -5.46 0.11 -13.05
C GLU A 565 -4.27 1.06 -12.90
N ARG A 566 -3.64 1.04 -11.73
CA ARG A 566 -2.46 1.87 -11.46
C ARG A 566 -1.30 1.57 -12.39
N LEU A 567 -1.09 0.29 -12.72
CA LEU A 567 -0.04 -0.14 -13.64
C LEU A 567 -0.26 0.39 -15.07
N GLU A 568 -1.51 0.59 -15.48
CA GLU A 568 -1.82 1.21 -16.78
C GLU A 568 -1.38 2.67 -16.83
N ALA A 569 -1.60 3.42 -15.74
CA ALA A 569 -1.15 4.81 -15.62
C ALA A 569 0.39 4.93 -15.56
N LEU A 570 1.07 3.93 -15.00
CA LEU A 570 2.54 3.86 -14.98
C LEU A 570 3.12 3.49 -16.35
N GLY A 571 2.39 2.68 -17.13
CA GLY A 571 2.73 2.32 -18.48
C GLY A 571 4.16 1.77 -18.61
N LYS A 572 4.89 2.28 -19.61
CA LYS A 572 6.27 1.85 -19.91
C LYS A 572 7.32 2.58 -19.06
N ALA A 573 6.95 3.34 -18.04
CA ALA A 573 7.91 3.99 -17.17
C ALA A 573 8.51 3.05 -16.11
N VAL A 574 7.95 1.85 -15.99
CA VAL A 574 8.32 0.79 -15.04
C VAL A 574 8.48 -0.55 -15.78
N PRO A 575 9.20 -1.53 -15.21
CA PRO A 575 9.31 -2.86 -15.80
C PRO A 575 7.94 -3.52 -16.02
N PRO A 576 7.74 -4.28 -17.12
CA PRO A 576 6.50 -5.02 -17.36
C PRO A 576 6.26 -6.14 -16.33
N THR A 577 7.31 -6.56 -15.62
CA THR A 577 7.27 -7.53 -14.53
C THR A 577 6.78 -6.95 -13.21
N LEU A 578 6.68 -5.62 -13.10
CA LEU A 578 6.21 -4.97 -11.87
C LEU A 578 4.81 -5.44 -11.51
N ARG A 579 4.60 -5.72 -10.23
CA ARG A 579 3.29 -5.99 -9.61
C ARG A 579 3.11 -5.08 -8.40
N LEU A 580 1.92 -4.55 -8.23
CA LEU A 580 1.52 -3.82 -7.02
C LEU A 580 0.57 -4.71 -6.22
N GLY A 581 0.72 -4.74 -4.90
CA GLY A 581 -0.24 -5.45 -4.04
C GLY A 581 -1.59 -4.75 -4.04
N ASP A 582 -2.67 -5.51 -4.27
CA ASP A 582 -4.03 -5.00 -4.18
C ASP A 582 -4.47 -5.06 -2.71
N GLY A 583 -4.92 -3.94 -2.17
CA GLY A 583 -5.23 -3.73 -0.74
C GLY A 583 -6.43 -4.48 -0.18
N SER A 584 -6.63 -5.75 -0.55
CA SER A 584 -7.62 -6.65 -0.01
C SER A 584 -6.93 -7.83 0.69
N ASP A 585 -6.69 -7.68 2.00
CA ASP A 585 -6.50 -8.83 2.90
C ASP A 585 -7.31 -8.59 4.18
N ASN A 586 -8.30 -9.46 4.39
CA ASN A 586 -8.96 -9.70 5.68
C ASN A 586 -8.14 -10.80 6.38
N GLY A 587 -7.60 -10.53 7.56
CA GLY A 587 -6.93 -11.55 8.37
C GLY A 587 -6.05 -10.95 9.46
N GLU A 588 -6.59 -10.85 10.67
CA GLU A 588 -5.94 -10.35 11.88
C GLU A 588 -4.90 -11.32 12.45
N GLY A 589 -3.96 -10.76 13.21
CA GLY A 589 -2.98 -11.49 14.01
C GLY A 589 -2.15 -10.52 14.84
N GLY A 590 -2.80 -9.69 15.66
CA GLY A 590 -2.15 -8.95 16.73
C GLY A 590 -2.00 -9.82 17.97
N ILE A 591 -0.78 -9.98 18.49
CA ILE A 591 -0.53 -10.66 19.77
C ILE A 591 -0.65 -9.59 20.87
N GLU A 592 -1.67 -9.73 21.71
CA GLU A 592 -1.81 -9.03 22.98
C GLU A 592 -0.70 -9.43 23.96
N GLY A 593 -0.15 -8.44 24.67
CA GLY A 593 0.72 -8.65 25.80
C GLY A 593 -0.09 -9.00 27.05
N SER A 594 0.24 -10.13 27.68
CA SER A 594 -0.23 -10.47 29.01
C SER A 594 0.84 -10.11 30.04
N THR A 595 0.46 -9.22 30.96
CA THR A 595 1.14 -8.94 32.23
C THR A 595 0.84 -10.04 33.24
N GLY A 596 1.86 -10.52 33.97
CA GLY A 596 1.68 -11.41 35.12
C GLY A 596 2.84 -11.29 36.12
N ASN A 597 2.55 -10.74 37.29
CA ASN A 597 3.41 -10.63 38.47
C ASN A 597 3.76 -12.00 39.08
N GLY A 598 4.94 -12.11 39.71
CA GLY A 598 5.29 -13.18 40.66
C GLY A 598 6.80 -13.31 40.97
N THR A 599 7.28 -12.60 41.98
CA THR A 599 8.59 -12.78 42.66
C THR A 599 8.59 -13.98 43.64
N PRO A 600 9.69 -14.32 44.35
CA PRO A 600 11.01 -14.81 43.90
C PRO A 600 11.42 -16.13 44.64
N ASN A 601 12.41 -16.90 44.16
CA ASN A 601 13.25 -17.68 45.08
C ASN A 601 14.61 -18.10 44.51
N ALA A 602 15.56 -18.25 45.43
CA ALA A 602 17.00 -18.15 45.29
C ALA A 602 17.76 -19.46 44.97
N SER A 603 19.09 -19.27 44.75
CA SER A 603 20.21 -20.25 44.77
C SER A 603 20.63 -20.78 43.38
N ALA A 604 21.90 -20.85 42.95
CA ALA A 604 23.19 -20.64 43.60
C ALA A 604 24.27 -20.26 42.55
N ALA A 605 25.33 -19.58 43.00
CA ALA A 605 26.42 -19.03 42.21
C ALA A 605 27.59 -19.99 41.95
N LYS A 606 28.36 -19.75 40.86
CA LYS A 606 29.85 -19.67 40.74
C LYS A 606 30.32 -19.84 39.26
N PRO A 607 31.53 -19.43 38.85
CA PRO A 607 32.05 -18.05 38.78
C PRO A 607 32.67 -17.70 37.39
N SER A 608 32.85 -16.42 37.13
CA SER A 608 33.47 -15.84 35.92
C SER A 608 35.01 -15.85 35.96
N PRO A 609 35.72 -15.91 34.81
CA PRO A 609 37.11 -15.47 34.71
C PRO A 609 37.23 -14.01 34.28
N LYS A 610 38.17 -13.29 34.92
CA LYS A 610 38.53 -11.86 34.72
C LYS A 610 39.21 -11.60 33.37
N PRO A 611 39.10 -10.37 32.82
CA PRO A 611 39.95 -9.87 31.74
C PRO A 611 41.18 -9.12 32.27
N ALA A 612 42.25 -9.07 31.48
CA ALA A 612 43.48 -8.30 31.70
C ALA A 612 43.81 -7.48 30.42
N PRO A 613 44.71 -6.48 30.45
CA PRO A 613 44.33 -5.07 30.37
C PRO A 613 44.84 -4.33 29.11
N ALA A 614 44.32 -3.12 28.94
CA ALA A 614 44.63 -2.18 27.87
C ALA A 614 46.06 -1.62 27.93
N ALA A 615 46.65 -1.40 26.75
CA ALA A 615 47.88 -0.66 26.55
C ALA A 615 47.60 0.66 25.80
N THR A 616 48.02 1.75 26.42
CA THR A 616 48.12 3.14 25.94
C THR A 616 49.27 3.32 24.94
N SER A 617 49.08 4.18 23.95
CA SER A 617 50.18 4.87 23.27
C SER A 617 49.74 6.27 22.83
N SER A 618 50.68 7.20 22.98
CA SER A 618 50.62 8.65 23.08
C SER A 618 50.94 9.38 21.77
N TYR A 619 50.23 10.51 21.52
CA TYR A 619 50.62 11.85 20.99
C TYR A 619 51.71 12.02 19.89
N PRO A 620 51.73 13.11 19.06
CA PRO A 620 51.28 14.47 19.42
C PRO A 620 50.57 15.34 18.36
N GLU A 621 50.03 16.40 18.95
CA GLU A 621 49.53 17.68 18.45
C GLU A 621 50.55 18.44 17.59
N THR A 622 50.10 19.14 16.54
CA THR A 622 50.89 20.21 15.90
C THR A 622 49.98 21.32 15.36
N GLN A 623 50.43 22.54 15.61
CA GLN A 623 49.75 23.82 15.41
C GLN A 623 49.67 24.26 13.94
N ALA A 624 48.78 25.21 13.71
CA ALA A 624 48.50 25.94 12.47
C ALA A 624 49.69 26.73 11.89
N ILE A 625 49.68 26.91 10.56
CA ILE A 625 49.79 28.17 9.77
C ILE A 625 49.97 27.77 8.29
N GLY A 626 49.29 28.45 7.36
CA GLY A 626 49.73 28.53 5.96
C GLY A 626 48.62 28.49 4.90
N GLN A 627 48.26 29.68 4.39
CA GLN A 627 47.56 29.88 3.12
C GLN A 627 48.37 29.32 1.93
N GLN A 628 47.72 28.68 0.95
CA GLN A 628 47.72 29.07 -0.47
C GLN A 628 47.11 27.99 -1.41
N SER A 629 46.20 28.47 -2.26
CA SER A 629 45.90 28.12 -3.67
C SER A 629 46.09 26.69 -4.21
N GLY A 630 45.07 26.18 -4.91
CA GLY A 630 45.26 25.19 -5.98
C GLY A 630 44.10 24.23 -6.26
N GLN A 631 43.14 24.68 -7.08
CA GLN A 631 42.31 23.92 -8.04
C GLN A 631 41.80 22.50 -7.67
N ARG A 632 40.47 22.37 -7.54
CA ARG A 632 39.74 21.08 -7.64
C ARG A 632 39.09 20.91 -9.03
N PRO A 633 38.95 19.66 -9.52
CA PRO A 633 38.42 19.34 -10.84
C PRO A 633 36.88 19.42 -10.90
N LYS A 634 36.40 19.62 -12.12
CA LYS A 634 35.05 20.01 -12.56
C LYS A 634 33.89 19.19 -11.98
N GLU A 635 32.92 19.91 -11.44
CA GLU A 635 31.59 19.44 -11.03
C GLU A 635 30.67 19.12 -12.22
N THR A 636 29.86 18.07 -12.08
CA THR A 636 28.80 17.67 -13.02
C THR A 636 27.44 18.31 -12.65
N LYS A 637 26.72 18.75 -13.68
CA LYS A 637 25.64 19.75 -13.70
C LYS A 637 24.23 19.28 -13.24
N LEU A 638 24.05 18.85 -12.00
CA LEU A 638 22.69 18.70 -11.43
C LEU A 638 22.48 19.47 -10.10
N SER A 639 23.54 19.99 -9.50
CA SER A 639 23.50 20.70 -8.21
C SER A 639 23.12 22.19 -8.30
N GLN A 640 23.08 22.79 -9.50
CA GLN A 640 22.96 24.26 -9.65
C GLN A 640 21.53 24.81 -9.88
N TYR A 641 20.48 23.99 -9.83
CA TYR A 641 19.11 24.44 -10.17
C TYR A 641 18.09 24.39 -9.02
N MET A 642 18.50 24.20 -7.75
CA MET A 642 17.55 24.07 -6.63
C MET A 642 17.57 25.20 -5.59
N ASP A 643 18.26 26.31 -5.84
CA ASP A 643 18.37 27.41 -4.85
C ASP A 643 17.97 28.81 -5.35
N LEU A 644 17.16 28.93 -6.41
CA LEU A 644 16.61 30.22 -6.84
C LEU A 644 15.16 30.09 -7.30
N ASP A 645 14.21 30.24 -6.35
CA ASP A 645 12.91 30.88 -6.62
C ASP A 645 12.15 31.14 -5.32
N LYS A 646 12.67 32.05 -4.50
CA LYS A 646 11.90 32.81 -3.48
C LYS A 646 12.47 34.21 -3.32
N SER A 647 12.36 35.02 -4.38
CA SER A 647 12.34 36.48 -4.25
C SER A 647 11.75 37.11 -5.52
N GLY A 648 10.50 37.56 -5.43
CA GLY A 648 9.85 38.36 -6.48
C GLY A 648 8.35 38.14 -6.55
N GLY A 649 7.58 38.97 -5.82
CA GLY A 649 6.12 39.01 -5.86
C GLY A 649 5.49 39.07 -4.48
#